data_AF-A0A8T0CAI7-F1
#
_entry.id   AF-A0A8T0CAI7-F1
#
_cell.length_a   1.000
_cell.length_b   1.000
_cell.length_c   1.000
_cell.angle_alpha   90.00
_cell.angle_beta   90.00
_cell.angle_gamma   90.00
#
_symmetry.space_group_name_H-M   'P 1'
#
loop_
_entity.id
_entity.type
_entity.pdbx_description
1 polymer ?
#
loop_
_entity_poly.entity_id
_entity_poly.type
_entity_poly.pdbx_seq_one_letter_code
_entity_poly.pdbx_strand_id
1 'polypeptide(L)'
;MDKRHVLIIDDSPDDIELIERSLGKVADLCYQIDSATQPDELWQCLKKSHYDCLLIDYHLPSTSGLEILKSVRKEFVCLPVVVLTGQANELQAANLIKAGAQDYINKARISGQRLHEVISEAIARVQTASPRNLLPGTQCNVLIIDDNPDDIEFCVRSLKRKSKRYRYQSASSGEEGLSLIETFLPDCVILDHSLPGTTGVDFLPQILSVYPHLPIIIMTGQGNELIAVEAMKRGAENYLIKSELDADTLDKNITAAVRKKQLEHELSKKERVLTKKQQELNDAYAFQDLVFDSLPDYVFVKDHEFRIVRANQPFLDLYPDKSKVIGYTTVEDYPEDEADAFLAKDREAFDVGFSETLETITFPNGEVHILSTQKKRFENASGEVFILGVANDVTERETTLRALQKSNYDLEQFAYVASHDLKSPLNGIKKLVSWIEEDHHDELSKEALQHFTMIKSRVDRMSRLLTDLLEYARVNTKLSDNESVNFHEICHYLHGLNEFNDDFVLKVPEVEVQLPRVALQLVMMNLIGNSIKHHDKSTGQIEIDILPCPGGYNLTVTDDGPGIAPEYADKVFEMFQTLQPRDEVEGSGMGLAMVKKVVEYYSGRVALDTNYVAGCKVALFWPSKDNTFNLCKQVGVTV
;
A
#
# COMPACT_ATOMS: atom_id res chain seq x y z
N MET A 1 17.00 -3.09 10.47
CA MET A 1 17.37 -4.22 11.35
C MET A 1 18.68 -4.79 10.83
N ASP A 2 19.72 -4.90 11.66
CA ASP A 2 20.98 -5.53 11.21
C ASP A 2 20.71 -7.01 10.92
N LYS A 3 20.94 -7.42 9.68
CA LYS A 3 20.85 -8.83 9.27
C LYS A 3 22.06 -9.58 9.82
N ARG A 4 21.84 -10.70 10.50
CA ARG A 4 22.94 -11.56 10.94
C ARG A 4 23.36 -12.46 9.79
N HIS A 5 24.64 -12.39 9.41
CA HIS A 5 25.18 -13.14 8.29
C HIS A 5 25.82 -14.44 8.79
N VAL A 6 25.23 -15.58 8.44
CA VAL A 6 25.66 -16.90 8.92
C VAL A 6 26.10 -17.74 7.74
N LEU A 7 27.26 -18.40 7.86
CA LEU A 7 27.72 -19.38 6.88
C LEU A 7 27.47 -20.78 7.42
N ILE A 8 26.99 -21.68 6.56
CA ILE A 8 26.75 -23.09 6.90
C ILE A 8 27.60 -23.97 5.98
N ILE A 9 28.31 -24.95 6.54
CA ILE A 9 28.89 -26.05 5.76
C ILE A 9 28.24 -27.38 6.15
N ASP A 10 27.61 -28.02 5.17
CA ASP A 10 26.94 -29.32 5.30
C ASP A 10 26.93 -30.00 3.92
N ASP A 11 27.24 -31.29 3.84
CA ASP A 11 27.25 -32.02 2.57
C ASP A 11 25.86 -32.44 2.10
N SER A 12 24.85 -32.34 2.98
CA SER A 12 23.44 -32.60 2.70
C SER A 12 22.69 -31.31 2.37
N PRO A 13 22.27 -31.10 1.10
CA PRO A 13 21.47 -29.93 0.72
C PRO A 13 20.13 -29.86 1.46
N ASP A 14 19.56 -31.01 1.81
CA ASP A 14 18.31 -31.10 2.56
C ASP A 14 18.47 -30.58 3.99
N ASP A 15 19.62 -30.82 4.63
CA ASP A 15 19.92 -30.31 5.98
C ASP A 15 20.11 -28.78 5.96
N ILE A 16 20.76 -28.25 4.92
CA ILE A 16 20.92 -26.81 4.69
C ILE A 16 19.55 -26.15 4.56
N GLU A 17 18.68 -26.67 3.68
CA GLU A 17 17.35 -26.11 3.46
C GLU A 17 16.49 -26.16 4.73
N LEU A 18 16.62 -27.23 5.53
CA LEU A 18 15.93 -27.35 6.81
C LEU A 18 16.36 -26.27 7.81
N ILE A 19 17.66 -25.99 7.90
CA ILE A 19 18.22 -24.97 8.79
C ILE A 19 17.79 -23.57 8.34
N GLU A 20 17.86 -23.29 7.04
CA GLU A 20 17.41 -22.03 6.44
C GLU A 20 15.93 -21.76 6.73
N ARG A 21 15.06 -22.75 6.47
CA ARG A 21 13.62 -22.65 6.78
C ARG A 21 13.36 -22.51 8.27
N SER A 22 14.15 -23.15 9.12
CA SER A 22 13.99 -23.08 10.58
C SER A 22 14.37 -21.71 11.12
N LEU A 23 15.46 -21.11 10.65
CA LEU A 23 15.89 -19.76 11.03
C LEU A 23 14.97 -18.68 10.45
N GLY A 24 14.45 -18.86 9.23
CA GLY A 24 13.51 -17.93 8.60
C GLY A 24 12.15 -17.82 9.30
N LYS A 25 11.77 -18.80 10.13
CA LYS A 25 10.52 -18.79 10.92
C LYS A 25 10.61 -18.05 12.26
N VAL A 26 11.80 -17.59 12.65
CA VAL A 26 12.00 -16.87 13.92
C VAL A 26 11.58 -15.41 13.72
N ALA A 27 10.40 -15.06 14.25
CA ALA A 27 9.61 -13.87 13.89
C ALA A 27 10.28 -12.49 14.16
N ASP A 28 11.43 -12.45 14.84
CA ASP A 28 12.01 -11.19 15.33
C ASP A 28 13.38 -10.81 14.69
N LEU A 29 13.94 -11.62 13.79
CA LEU A 29 15.28 -11.38 13.22
C LEU A 29 15.42 -11.79 11.75
N CYS A 30 16.11 -10.94 10.98
CA CYS A 30 16.49 -11.27 9.62
C CYS A 30 17.88 -11.95 9.61
N TYR A 31 17.92 -13.24 9.27
CA TYR A 31 19.15 -13.94 8.94
C TYR A 31 19.45 -13.81 7.45
N GLN A 32 20.71 -13.58 7.10
CA GLN A 32 21.23 -13.85 5.77
C GLN A 32 22.10 -15.10 5.89
N ILE A 33 21.82 -16.12 5.09
CA ILE A 33 22.47 -17.42 5.19
C ILE A 33 23.17 -17.68 3.87
N ASP A 34 24.47 -17.91 3.93
CA ASP A 34 25.24 -18.48 2.83
C ASP A 34 25.54 -19.94 3.19
N SER A 35 25.68 -20.79 2.18
CA SER A 35 25.91 -22.23 2.37
C SER A 35 27.07 -22.73 1.51
N ALA A 36 27.78 -23.74 2.00
CA ALA A 36 28.81 -24.48 1.29
C ALA A 36 28.57 -25.98 1.44
N THR A 37 28.73 -26.74 0.36
CA THR A 37 28.59 -28.20 0.37
C THR A 37 29.94 -28.92 0.44
N GLN A 38 31.03 -28.21 0.14
CA GLN A 38 32.39 -28.74 0.16
C GLN A 38 33.36 -27.78 0.88
N PRO A 39 34.46 -28.29 1.47
CA PRO A 39 35.45 -27.46 2.15
C PRO A 39 36.03 -26.33 1.29
N ASP A 40 36.25 -26.57 -0.01
CA ASP A 40 36.80 -25.55 -0.91
C ASP A 40 35.84 -24.35 -1.09
N GLU A 41 34.53 -24.61 -1.13
CA GLU A 41 33.48 -23.58 -1.19
C GLU A 41 33.44 -22.77 0.11
N LEU A 42 33.56 -23.44 1.27
CA LEU A 42 33.66 -22.78 2.58
C LEU A 42 34.78 -21.75 2.60
N TRP A 43 35.98 -22.11 2.13
CA TRP A 43 37.12 -21.20 2.10
C TRP A 43 36.93 -20.04 1.12
N GLN A 44 36.29 -20.29 -0.03
CA GLN A 44 35.94 -19.22 -0.96
C GLN A 44 34.96 -18.22 -0.33
N CYS A 45 33.94 -18.70 0.37
CA CYS A 45 32.98 -17.86 1.09
C CYS A 45 33.68 -17.04 2.19
N LEU A 46 34.44 -17.69 3.07
CA LEU A 46 35.15 -17.03 4.18
C LEU A 46 36.13 -15.95 3.71
N LYS A 47 36.72 -16.08 2.51
CA LYS A 47 37.61 -15.06 1.92
C LYS A 47 36.87 -13.92 1.21
N LYS A 48 35.64 -14.16 0.76
CA LYS A 48 34.86 -13.21 -0.04
C LYS A 48 33.99 -12.28 0.81
N SER A 49 33.50 -12.77 1.95
CA SER A 49 32.51 -12.07 2.78
C SER A 49 32.83 -12.18 4.27
N HIS A 50 32.35 -11.23 5.06
CA HIS A 50 32.38 -11.30 6.52
C HIS A 50 31.13 -12.03 7.04
N TYR A 51 31.31 -12.93 8.01
CA TYR A 51 30.25 -13.69 8.67
C TYR A 51 30.25 -13.46 10.17
N ASP A 52 29.05 -13.37 10.76
CA ASP A 52 28.85 -13.22 12.19
C ASP A 52 28.95 -14.56 12.93
N CYS A 53 28.68 -15.68 12.26
CA CYS A 53 28.77 -17.03 12.82
C CYS A 53 28.97 -18.07 11.71
N LEU A 54 29.69 -19.15 12.01
CA LEU A 54 29.85 -20.32 11.15
C LEU A 54 29.21 -21.55 11.79
N LEU A 55 28.34 -22.24 11.05
CA LEU A 55 27.80 -23.55 11.41
C LEU A 55 28.56 -24.63 10.62
N ILE A 56 29.10 -25.62 11.33
CA ILE A 56 29.88 -26.70 10.71
C ILE A 56 29.21 -28.04 10.98
N ASP A 57 28.88 -28.80 9.94
CA ASP A 57 28.55 -30.20 10.14
C ASP A 57 29.76 -31.03 10.55
N TYR A 58 29.57 -31.89 11.53
CA TYR A 58 30.62 -32.74 12.06
C TYR A 58 31.06 -33.82 11.06
N HIS A 59 30.13 -34.33 10.23
CA HIS A 59 30.37 -35.46 9.33
C HIS A 59 30.35 -35.04 7.86
N LEU A 60 31.47 -34.52 7.36
CA LEU A 60 31.63 -34.21 5.94
C LEU A 60 32.36 -35.36 5.20
N PRO A 61 32.16 -35.52 3.87
CA PRO A 61 32.63 -36.68 3.10
C PRO A 61 34.15 -36.85 3.06
N SER A 62 34.89 -35.73 3.04
CA SER A 62 36.34 -35.70 2.81
C SER A 62 37.17 -35.35 4.04
N THR A 63 36.55 -34.72 5.05
CA THR A 63 37.22 -34.15 6.23
C THR A 63 36.24 -34.15 7.41
N SER A 64 36.73 -34.23 8.65
CA SER A 64 35.84 -34.06 9.81
C SER A 64 35.57 -32.59 10.14
N GLY A 65 34.39 -32.26 10.66
CA GLY A 65 34.08 -30.90 11.13
C GLY A 65 35.05 -30.39 12.20
N LEU A 66 35.65 -31.30 12.97
CA LEU A 66 36.72 -30.98 13.95
C LEU A 66 38.01 -30.50 13.27
N GLU A 67 38.40 -31.08 12.14
CA GLU A 67 39.59 -30.65 11.38
C GLU A 67 39.37 -29.32 10.69
N ILE A 68 38.15 -29.08 10.18
CA ILE A 68 37.75 -27.78 9.65
C ILE A 68 37.78 -26.72 10.76
N LEU A 69 37.18 -26.99 11.92
CA LEU A 69 37.21 -26.10 13.08
C LEU A 69 38.65 -25.70 13.45
N LYS A 70 39.55 -26.69 13.56
CA LYS A 70 40.98 -26.42 13.86
C LYS A 70 41.65 -25.55 12.80
N SER A 71 41.27 -25.73 11.54
CA SER A 71 41.84 -24.96 10.42
C SER A 71 41.27 -23.54 10.39
N VAL A 72 39.97 -23.37 10.56
CA VAL A 72 39.29 -22.08 10.66
C VAL A 72 39.84 -21.28 11.84
N ARG A 73 40.12 -21.93 12.98
CA ARG A 73 40.71 -21.26 14.15
C ARG A 73 42.12 -20.72 13.94
N LYS A 74 42.88 -21.21 12.95
CA LYS A 74 44.21 -20.68 12.62
C LYS A 74 44.15 -19.35 11.86
N GLU A 75 43.12 -19.13 11.06
CA GLU A 75 43.02 -17.98 10.13
C GLU A 75 41.90 -17.00 10.52
N PHE A 76 40.82 -17.49 11.15
CA PHE A 76 39.63 -16.74 11.57
C PHE A 76 39.38 -16.92 13.08
N VAL A 77 40.29 -16.39 13.88
CA VAL A 77 40.33 -16.55 15.34
C VAL A 77 39.04 -16.05 16.02
N CYS A 78 38.50 -14.92 15.57
CA CYS A 78 37.34 -14.27 16.18
C CYS A 78 35.98 -14.69 15.59
N LEU A 79 35.92 -15.63 14.65
CA LEU A 79 34.64 -16.07 14.07
C LEU A 79 33.93 -17.02 15.05
N PRO A 80 32.72 -16.72 15.57
CA PRO A 80 31.96 -17.68 16.36
C PRO A 80 31.67 -18.94 15.54
N VAL A 81 31.97 -20.12 16.08
CA VAL A 81 31.75 -21.41 15.40
C VAL A 81 30.86 -22.31 16.25
N VAL A 82 29.80 -22.83 15.67
CA VAL A 82 28.89 -23.81 16.28
C VAL A 82 28.89 -25.08 15.44
N VAL A 83 29.00 -26.24 16.09
CA VAL A 83 29.12 -27.52 15.37
C VAL A 83 27.80 -28.30 15.41
N LEU A 84 27.30 -28.71 14.26
CA LEU A 84 26.11 -29.55 14.10
C LEU A 84 26.54 -31.02 14.08
N THR A 85 25.87 -31.89 14.84
CA THR A 85 26.27 -33.31 14.94
C THR A 85 25.06 -34.22 15.06
N GLY A 86 25.06 -35.35 14.34
CA GLY A 86 23.98 -36.35 14.37
C GLY A 86 23.97 -37.22 15.63
N GLN A 87 25.13 -37.46 16.25
CA GLN A 87 25.28 -38.26 17.48
C GLN A 87 26.41 -37.70 18.36
N ALA A 88 26.09 -36.73 19.22
CA ALA A 88 27.05 -36.23 20.19
C ALA A 88 27.15 -37.15 21.40
N ASN A 89 28.30 -37.80 21.62
CA ASN A 89 28.67 -38.33 22.93
C ASN A 89 29.49 -37.28 23.71
N GLU A 90 29.54 -37.40 25.04
CA GLU A 90 30.23 -36.41 25.91
C GLU A 90 31.70 -36.20 25.53
N LEU A 91 32.36 -37.26 25.05
CA LEU A 91 33.77 -37.24 24.63
C LEU A 91 33.99 -36.39 23.35
N GLN A 92 33.10 -36.50 22.37
CA GLN A 92 33.14 -35.71 21.14
C GLN A 92 32.79 -34.25 21.43
N ALA A 93 31.77 -33.99 22.26
CA ALA A 93 31.41 -32.65 22.69
C ALA A 93 32.60 -31.93 23.38
N ALA A 94 33.27 -32.62 24.31
CA ALA A 94 34.44 -32.06 25.00
C ALA A 94 35.60 -31.74 24.03
N ASN A 95 35.82 -32.57 23.01
CA ASN A 95 36.86 -32.34 22.01
C ASN A 95 36.56 -31.15 21.09
N LEU A 96 35.28 -30.93 20.75
CA LEU A 96 34.84 -29.78 19.95
C LEU A 96 35.05 -28.47 20.70
N ILE A 97 34.64 -28.42 21.97
CA ILE A 97 34.85 -27.24 22.81
C ILE A 97 36.34 -26.96 23.02
N LYS A 98 37.15 -27.99 23.29
CA LYS A 98 38.62 -27.84 23.41
C LYS A 98 39.29 -27.36 22.12
N ALA A 99 38.72 -27.66 20.96
CA ALA A 99 39.21 -27.20 19.67
C ALA A 99 38.70 -25.79 19.29
N GLY A 100 37.97 -25.12 20.18
CA GLY A 100 37.52 -23.74 20.01
C GLY A 100 36.11 -23.58 19.46
N ALA A 101 35.27 -24.62 19.45
CA ALA A 101 33.84 -24.46 19.17
C ALA A 101 33.16 -23.72 20.33
N GLN A 102 32.28 -22.79 19.99
CA GLN A 102 31.56 -21.99 20.99
C GLN A 102 30.39 -22.77 21.61
N ASP A 103 29.79 -23.64 20.81
CA ASP A 103 28.76 -24.59 21.23
C ASP A 103 28.60 -25.71 20.17
N TYR A 104 27.74 -26.69 20.45
CA TYR A 104 27.34 -27.72 19.49
C TYR A 104 25.83 -28.03 19.57
N ILE A 105 25.25 -28.48 18.46
CA ILE A 105 23.83 -28.79 18.34
C ILE A 105 23.65 -30.20 17.79
N ASN A 106 22.74 -30.96 18.40
CA ASN A 106 22.34 -32.26 17.86
C ASN A 106 21.35 -32.07 16.68
N LYS A 107 21.70 -32.57 15.48
CA LYS A 107 20.88 -32.47 14.26
C LYS A 107 19.46 -33.01 14.44
N ALA A 108 19.28 -34.09 15.22
CA ALA A 108 17.97 -34.69 15.49
C ALA A 108 17.06 -33.83 16.40
N ARG A 109 17.58 -32.74 16.98
CA ARG A 109 16.83 -31.83 17.89
C ARG A 109 16.87 -30.38 17.42
N ILE A 110 17.09 -30.14 16.13
CA ILE A 110 17.11 -28.79 15.56
C ILE A 110 15.70 -28.19 15.61
N SER A 111 15.59 -27.00 16.21
CA SER A 111 14.44 -26.11 16.08
C SER A 111 14.96 -24.68 15.81
N GLY A 112 14.17 -23.87 15.11
CA GLY A 112 14.56 -22.48 14.77
C GLY A 112 14.92 -21.65 16.01
N GLN A 113 14.16 -21.80 17.09
CA GLN A 113 14.41 -21.11 18.36
C GLN A 113 15.72 -21.58 19.02
N ARG A 114 15.99 -22.89 19.03
CA ARG A 114 17.24 -23.41 19.59
C ARG A 114 18.46 -23.00 18.79
N LEU A 115 18.38 -23.02 17.46
CA LEU A 115 19.44 -22.50 16.58
C LEU A 115 19.69 -21.02 16.84
N HIS A 116 18.63 -20.23 16.94
CA HIS A 116 18.71 -18.81 17.24
C HIS A 116 19.40 -18.53 18.58
N GLU A 117 19.00 -19.22 19.65
CA GLU A 117 19.62 -19.10 20.99
C GLU A 117 21.12 -19.38 20.93
N VAL A 118 21.52 -20.51 20.35
CA VAL A 118 22.92 -20.94 20.32
C VAL A 118 23.77 -20.00 19.47
N ILE A 119 23.28 -19.57 18.31
CA ILE A 119 23.97 -18.58 17.46
C ILE A 119 24.10 -17.24 18.20
N SER A 120 23.02 -16.79 18.86
CA SER A 120 23.03 -15.54 19.62
C SER A 120 24.01 -15.58 20.78
N GLU A 121 24.03 -16.68 21.53
CA GLU A 121 24.97 -16.88 22.63
C GLU A 121 26.41 -17.00 22.12
N ALA A 122 26.63 -17.68 21.00
CA ALA A 122 27.96 -17.81 20.43
C ALA A 122 28.52 -16.46 19.98
N ILE A 123 27.72 -15.67 19.27
CA ILE A 123 28.03 -14.30 18.87
C ILE A 123 28.24 -13.43 20.11
N ALA A 124 27.32 -13.50 21.08
CA ALA A 124 27.41 -12.72 22.29
C ALA A 124 28.67 -13.05 23.09
N ARG A 125 29.10 -14.32 23.22
CA ARG A 125 30.30 -14.71 23.97
C ARG A 125 31.59 -14.17 23.35
N VAL A 126 31.66 -14.06 22.02
CA VAL A 126 32.77 -13.42 21.32
C VAL A 126 32.70 -11.89 21.44
N GLN A 127 31.49 -11.31 21.36
CA GLN A 127 31.27 -9.86 21.52
C GLN A 127 31.34 -9.37 22.97
N THR A 128 31.17 -10.25 23.96
CA THR A 128 31.17 -9.98 25.41
C THR A 128 32.53 -10.23 26.06
N ALA A 129 33.62 -10.29 25.28
CA ALA A 129 34.97 -9.94 25.75
C ALA A 129 35.07 -8.43 26.11
N SER A 130 34.03 -7.90 26.75
CA SER A 130 33.96 -6.59 27.39
C SER A 130 34.37 -6.76 28.86
N PRO A 131 35.19 -5.87 29.43
CA PRO A 131 35.52 -5.89 30.85
C PRO A 131 34.24 -5.81 31.71
N ARG A 132 34.03 -6.76 32.63
CA ARG A 132 32.80 -6.84 33.46
C ARG A 132 32.63 -5.61 34.34
N ASN A 133 31.43 -5.02 34.39
CA ASN A 133 31.09 -3.87 35.26
C ASN A 133 31.58 -4.09 36.69
N LEU A 134 32.63 -3.37 37.07
CA LEU A 134 33.25 -3.46 38.40
C LEU A 134 32.65 -2.41 39.32
N LEU A 135 31.48 -2.73 39.88
CA LEU A 135 30.99 -2.05 41.07
C LEU A 135 31.88 -2.42 42.26
N PRO A 136 31.99 -1.57 43.30
CA PRO A 136 32.66 -1.97 44.53
C PRO A 136 32.03 -3.25 45.11
N GLY A 137 32.74 -4.38 45.01
CA GLY A 137 32.29 -5.68 45.52
C GLY A 137 32.04 -6.77 44.46
N THR A 138 32.08 -6.46 43.16
CA THR A 138 31.99 -7.49 42.10
C THR A 138 33.33 -8.17 41.85
N GLN A 139 33.28 -9.45 41.45
CA GLN A 139 34.45 -10.29 41.23
C GLN A 139 35.24 -9.82 39.99
N CYS A 140 36.57 -9.68 40.11
CA CYS A 140 37.48 -9.23 39.05
C CYS A 140 38.49 -10.33 38.73
N ASN A 141 38.52 -10.78 37.48
CA ASN A 141 39.49 -11.76 37.00
C ASN A 141 40.78 -11.05 36.55
N VAL A 142 41.91 -11.36 37.15
CA VAL A 142 43.21 -10.77 36.82
C VAL A 142 44.16 -11.85 36.34
N LEU A 143 44.62 -11.75 35.10
CA LEU A 143 45.67 -12.63 34.58
C LEU A 143 47.03 -11.99 34.81
N ILE A 144 47.96 -12.73 35.42
CA ILE A 144 49.33 -12.27 35.67
C ILE A 144 50.25 -13.06 34.73
N ILE A 145 50.94 -12.39 33.83
CA ILE A 145 51.88 -13.02 32.88
C ILE A 145 53.28 -12.59 33.31
N ASP A 146 54.02 -13.49 33.95
CA ASP A 146 55.34 -13.22 34.53
C ASP A 146 56.09 -14.56 34.64
N ASP A 147 57.36 -14.62 34.25
CA ASP A 147 58.16 -15.84 34.31
C ASP A 147 58.81 -16.07 35.67
N ASN A 148 58.83 -15.04 36.52
CA ASN A 148 59.38 -15.12 37.86
C ASN A 148 58.30 -15.56 38.88
N PRO A 149 58.43 -16.75 39.49
CA PRO A 149 57.44 -17.25 40.45
C PRO A 149 57.31 -16.39 41.71
N ASP A 150 58.37 -15.70 42.13
CA ASP A 150 58.35 -14.83 43.31
C ASP A 150 57.49 -13.57 43.05
N ASP A 151 57.57 -13.02 41.84
CA ASP A 151 56.80 -11.84 41.43
C ASP A 151 55.31 -12.17 41.26
N ILE A 152 55.00 -13.35 40.71
CA ILE A 152 53.63 -13.90 40.68
C ILE A 152 53.09 -14.03 42.10
N GLU A 153 53.84 -14.67 43.00
CA GLU A 153 53.40 -14.91 44.37
C GLU A 153 53.19 -13.59 45.13
N PHE A 154 54.05 -12.60 44.91
CA PHE A 154 53.89 -11.25 45.44
C PHE A 154 52.59 -10.60 44.97
N CYS A 155 52.31 -10.60 43.67
CA CYS A 155 51.08 -10.04 43.09
C CYS A 155 49.84 -10.74 43.65
N VAL A 156 49.84 -12.07 43.67
CA VAL A 156 48.74 -12.89 44.20
C VAL A 156 48.50 -12.61 45.68
N ARG A 157 49.56 -12.56 46.50
CA ARG A 157 49.45 -12.28 47.94
C ARG A 157 48.92 -10.86 48.19
N SER A 158 49.37 -9.90 47.39
CA SER A 158 48.92 -8.50 47.47
C SER A 158 47.43 -8.36 47.15
N LEU A 159 46.97 -8.97 46.05
CA LEU A 159 45.56 -8.98 45.65
C LEU A 159 44.68 -9.71 46.68
N LYS A 160 45.11 -10.89 47.16
CA LYS A 160 44.41 -11.65 48.22
C LYS A 160 44.23 -10.85 49.50
N ARG A 161 45.28 -10.14 49.94
CA ARG A 161 45.27 -9.34 51.17
C ARG A 161 44.32 -8.16 51.07
N LYS A 162 44.24 -7.53 49.89
CA LYS A 162 43.42 -6.33 49.69
C LYS A 162 41.93 -6.64 49.64
N SER A 163 41.52 -7.64 48.85
CA SER A 163 40.11 -7.93 48.65
C SER A 163 39.87 -9.36 48.15
N LYS A 164 38.80 -9.99 48.65
CA LYS A 164 38.31 -11.29 48.16
C LYS A 164 37.66 -11.21 46.77
N ARG A 165 37.54 -10.01 46.19
CA ARG A 165 36.94 -9.81 44.87
C ARG A 165 37.81 -10.33 43.73
N TYR A 166 39.13 -10.43 43.92
CA TYR A 166 40.03 -10.84 42.86
C TYR A 166 40.07 -12.35 42.70
N ARG A 167 39.81 -12.82 41.48
CA ARG A 167 40.24 -14.12 40.99
C ARG A 167 41.47 -13.91 40.13
N TYR A 168 42.43 -14.80 40.22
CA TYR A 168 43.67 -14.66 39.48
C TYR A 168 44.09 -16.00 38.87
N GLN A 169 44.75 -15.91 37.74
CA GLN A 169 45.53 -16.98 37.13
C GLN A 169 46.88 -16.39 36.72
N SER A 170 47.87 -17.26 36.57
CA SER A 170 49.21 -16.88 36.17
C SER A 170 49.67 -17.68 34.96
N ALA A 171 50.43 -17.02 34.08
CA ALA A 171 51.16 -17.63 32.98
C ALA A 171 52.64 -17.29 33.10
N SER A 172 53.49 -18.23 32.73
CA SER A 172 54.96 -18.10 32.74
C SER A 172 55.53 -17.60 31.41
N SER A 173 54.71 -17.53 30.36
CA SER A 173 55.10 -17.05 29.04
C SER A 173 53.94 -16.35 28.33
N GLY A 174 54.24 -15.59 27.28
CA GLY A 174 53.22 -14.93 26.46
C GLY A 174 52.25 -15.92 25.80
N GLU A 175 52.75 -17.03 25.24
CA GLU A 175 51.92 -18.05 24.57
C GLU A 175 50.91 -18.71 25.52
N GLU A 176 51.38 -19.04 26.74
CA GLU A 176 50.51 -19.53 27.82
C GLU A 176 49.49 -18.45 28.22
N GLY A 177 49.94 -17.20 28.32
CA GLY A 177 49.10 -16.05 28.61
C GLY A 177 47.95 -15.88 27.60
N LEU A 178 48.22 -15.92 26.29
CA LEU A 178 47.19 -15.86 25.24
C LEU A 178 46.16 -16.97 25.38
N SER A 179 46.62 -18.21 25.61
CA SER A 179 45.73 -19.37 25.80
C SER A 179 44.84 -19.20 27.05
N LEU A 180 45.37 -18.58 28.10
CA LEU A 180 44.61 -18.27 29.30
C LEU A 180 43.66 -17.09 29.12
N ILE A 181 43.95 -16.12 28.26
CA ILE A 181 43.00 -15.02 27.98
C ILE A 181 41.68 -15.58 27.41
N GLU A 182 41.76 -16.56 26.50
CA GLU A 182 40.59 -17.21 25.89
C GLU A 182 39.76 -18.02 26.90
N THR A 183 40.42 -18.72 27.82
CA THR A 183 39.76 -19.67 28.73
C THR A 183 39.36 -19.04 30.07
N PHE A 184 40.15 -18.10 30.58
CA PHE A 184 39.94 -17.44 31.86
C PHE A 184 39.10 -16.17 31.77
N LEU A 185 39.08 -15.53 30.58
CA LEU A 185 38.40 -14.26 30.32
C LEU A 185 38.76 -13.21 31.39
N PRO A 186 40.02 -12.74 31.42
CA PRO A 186 40.46 -11.75 32.38
C PRO A 186 39.75 -10.41 32.17
N ASP A 187 39.42 -9.74 33.28
CA ASP A 187 38.98 -8.35 33.29
C ASP A 187 40.18 -7.40 33.20
N CYS A 188 41.38 -7.85 33.60
CA CYS A 188 42.64 -7.11 33.47
C CYS A 188 43.84 -8.06 33.34
N VAL A 189 44.84 -7.68 32.55
CA VAL A 189 46.12 -8.40 32.45
C VAL A 189 47.21 -7.56 33.10
N ILE A 190 47.96 -8.18 34.02
CA ILE A 190 49.24 -7.68 34.49
C ILE A 190 50.30 -8.42 33.67
N LEU A 191 51.08 -7.67 32.91
CA LEU A 191 52.05 -8.20 31.96
C LEU A 191 53.46 -7.79 32.37
N ASP A 192 54.31 -8.74 32.70
CA ASP A 192 55.70 -8.46 32.94
C ASP A 192 56.41 -8.00 31.65
N HIS A 193 57.37 -7.10 31.81
CA HIS A 193 58.14 -6.56 30.70
C HIS A 193 59.20 -7.55 30.18
N SER A 194 59.77 -8.39 31.03
CA SER A 194 60.86 -9.33 30.73
C SER A 194 60.32 -10.75 30.64
N LEU A 195 59.75 -11.12 29.49
CA LEU A 195 59.25 -12.47 29.26
C LEU A 195 60.26 -13.36 28.50
N PRO A 196 60.16 -14.69 28.64
CA PRO A 196 60.97 -15.62 27.85
C PRO A 196 60.69 -15.44 26.35
N GLY A 197 61.72 -15.03 25.61
CA GLY A 197 61.67 -14.92 24.15
C GLY A 197 61.01 -13.64 23.58
N THR A 198 60.43 -12.77 24.41
CA THR A 198 59.82 -11.50 23.96
C THR A 198 59.78 -10.46 25.08
N THR A 199 59.56 -9.18 24.77
CA THR A 199 59.31 -8.17 25.80
C THR A 199 57.81 -7.94 25.96
N GLY A 200 57.34 -7.57 27.15
CA GLY A 200 55.93 -7.24 27.40
C GLY A 200 55.42 -6.11 26.49
N VAL A 201 56.28 -5.17 26.11
CA VAL A 201 55.94 -4.05 25.20
C VAL A 201 55.80 -4.53 23.74
N ASP A 202 56.59 -5.53 23.32
CA ASP A 202 56.47 -6.15 22.00
C ASP A 202 55.34 -7.17 21.92
N PHE A 203 54.98 -7.76 23.07
CA PHE A 203 53.88 -8.70 23.17
C PHE A 203 52.50 -8.02 23.27
N LEU A 204 52.44 -6.85 23.88
CA LEU A 204 51.21 -6.07 24.09
C LEU A 204 50.34 -5.91 22.82
N PRO A 205 50.87 -5.53 21.64
CA PRO A 205 50.06 -5.40 20.42
C PRO A 205 49.42 -6.72 19.98
N GLN A 206 50.05 -7.87 20.27
CA GLN A 206 49.48 -9.18 19.92
C GLN A 206 48.20 -9.43 20.70
N ILE A 207 48.18 -9.10 22.00
CA ILE A 207 46.95 -9.17 22.80
C ILE A 207 45.92 -8.14 22.33
N LEU A 208 46.31 -6.87 22.18
CA LEU A 208 45.36 -5.79 21.87
C LEU A 208 44.78 -5.86 20.46
N SER A 209 45.47 -6.50 19.50
CA SER A 209 44.94 -6.76 18.16
C SER A 209 43.71 -7.68 18.18
N VAL A 210 43.65 -8.60 19.15
CA VAL A 210 42.54 -9.54 19.32
C VAL A 210 41.54 -9.02 20.36
N TYR A 211 42.05 -8.39 21.42
CA TYR A 211 41.27 -7.89 22.56
C TYR A 211 41.50 -6.38 22.79
N PRO A 212 41.00 -5.49 21.90
CA PRO A 212 41.28 -4.05 21.94
C PRO A 212 40.73 -3.31 23.16
N HIS A 213 39.81 -3.93 23.90
CA HIS A 213 39.20 -3.37 25.10
C HIS A 213 39.69 -4.01 26.40
N LEU A 214 40.63 -4.96 26.34
CA LEU A 214 41.21 -5.60 27.52
C LEU A 214 42.23 -4.64 28.17
N PRO A 215 42.05 -4.22 29.43
CA PRO A 215 43.01 -3.35 30.10
C PRO A 215 44.27 -4.14 30.47
N ILE A 216 45.41 -3.69 29.95
CA ILE A 216 46.72 -4.31 30.18
C ILE A 216 47.61 -3.32 30.93
N ILE A 217 48.17 -3.77 32.04
CA ILE A 217 49.11 -3.02 32.88
C ILE A 217 50.47 -3.69 32.74
N ILE A 218 51.50 -2.93 32.33
CA ILE A 218 52.86 -3.45 32.25
C ILE A 218 53.54 -3.35 33.62
N MET A 219 54.25 -4.40 34.02
CA MET A 219 55.03 -4.48 35.25
C MET A 219 56.51 -4.73 34.94
N THR A 220 57.42 -4.10 35.68
CA THR A 220 58.87 -4.22 35.43
C THR A 220 59.68 -4.22 36.73
N GLY A 221 60.83 -4.91 36.74
CA GLY A 221 61.77 -4.89 37.86
C GLY A 221 62.55 -3.57 38.01
N GLN A 222 62.78 -2.84 36.92
CA GLN A 222 63.48 -1.55 36.93
C GLN A 222 62.68 -0.47 36.18
N GLY A 223 62.58 0.72 36.79
CA GLY A 223 61.91 1.87 36.19
C GLY A 223 62.75 2.49 35.09
N ASN A 224 62.25 2.47 33.85
CA ASN A 224 62.82 3.22 32.74
C ASN A 224 61.70 4.01 32.05
N GLU A 225 61.76 5.35 32.15
CA GLU A 225 60.75 6.25 31.58
C GLU A 225 60.56 6.05 30.06
N LEU A 226 61.61 5.69 29.32
CA LEU A 226 61.50 5.42 27.88
C LEU A 226 60.63 4.20 27.59
N ILE A 227 60.74 3.16 28.42
CA ILE A 227 59.94 1.94 28.29
C ILE A 227 58.49 2.22 28.68
N ALA A 228 58.26 3.04 29.72
CA ALA A 228 56.93 3.45 30.13
C ALA A 228 56.21 4.23 29.02
N VAL A 229 56.89 5.20 28.39
CA VAL A 229 56.32 5.96 27.27
C VAL A 229 55.98 5.06 26.09
N GLU A 230 56.86 4.11 25.76
CA GLU A 230 56.63 3.17 24.66
C GLU A 230 55.46 2.21 24.97
N ALA A 231 55.38 1.71 26.20
CA ALA A 231 54.25 0.89 26.67
C ALA A 231 52.91 1.61 26.49
N MET A 232 52.81 2.87 26.94
CA MET A 232 51.58 3.66 26.82
C MET A 232 51.23 3.95 25.36
N LYS A 233 52.23 4.26 24.51
CA LYS A 233 52.02 4.47 23.06
C LYS A 233 51.48 3.23 22.36
N ARG A 234 51.85 2.03 22.83
CA ARG A 234 51.37 0.75 22.28
C ARG A 234 50.06 0.26 22.90
N GLY A 235 49.42 1.06 23.76
CA GLY A 235 48.08 0.79 24.28
C GLY A 235 48.04 0.17 25.68
N ALA A 236 49.16 0.17 26.44
CA ALA A 236 49.11 -0.18 27.85
C ALA A 236 48.29 0.88 28.60
N GLU A 237 47.47 0.45 29.55
CA GLU A 237 46.67 1.35 30.37
C GLU A 237 47.49 2.00 31.48
N ASN A 238 48.51 1.28 31.94
CA ASN A 238 49.44 1.79 32.94
C ASN A 238 50.76 1.02 32.93
N TYR A 239 51.75 1.59 33.61
CA TYR A 239 53.08 1.02 33.81
C TYR A 239 53.45 1.07 35.30
N LEU A 240 53.88 -0.07 35.86
CA LEU A 240 54.17 -0.24 37.28
C LEU A 240 55.58 -0.78 37.52
N ILE A 241 56.25 -0.26 38.54
CA ILE A 241 57.60 -0.68 38.96
C ILE A 241 57.48 -1.63 40.16
N LYS A 242 57.99 -2.86 40.04
CA LYS A 242 57.88 -3.94 41.03
C LYS A 242 58.34 -3.54 42.44
N SER A 243 59.43 -2.75 42.53
CA SER A 243 60.00 -2.29 43.81
C SER A 243 59.12 -1.29 44.57
N GLU A 244 58.17 -0.65 43.89
CA GLU A 244 57.29 0.38 44.46
C GLU A 244 55.86 -0.12 44.67
N LEU A 245 55.62 -1.43 44.44
CA LEU A 245 54.30 -2.01 44.57
C LEU A 245 53.94 -2.30 46.02
N ASP A 246 52.70 -1.95 46.37
CA ASP A 246 51.99 -2.50 47.50
C ASP A 246 50.57 -2.92 47.10
N ALA A 247 49.84 -3.52 48.04
CA ALA A 247 48.49 -4.02 47.78
C ALA A 247 47.47 -2.91 47.45
N ASP A 248 47.70 -1.69 47.92
CA ASP A 248 46.80 -0.56 47.69
C ASP A 248 47.02 0.05 46.30
N THR A 249 48.28 0.17 45.91
CA THR A 249 48.73 0.69 44.62
C THR A 249 48.29 -0.26 43.51
N LEU A 250 48.48 -1.57 43.68
CA LEU A 250 48.05 -2.55 42.68
C LEU A 250 46.53 -2.55 42.46
N ASP A 251 45.75 -2.51 43.55
CA ASP A 251 44.28 -2.46 43.49
C ASP A 251 43.74 -1.18 42.83
N LYS A 252 44.31 -0.01 43.17
CA LYS A 252 43.96 1.27 42.56
C LYS A 252 44.19 1.26 41.05
N ASN A 253 45.35 0.76 40.62
CA ASN A 253 45.73 0.75 39.22
C ASN A 253 44.90 -0.22 38.37
N ILE A 254 44.62 -1.42 38.88
CA ILE A 254 43.70 -2.36 38.22
C ILE A 254 42.30 -1.75 38.11
N THR A 255 41.78 -1.18 39.20
CA THR A 255 40.44 -0.58 39.20
C THR A 255 40.34 0.57 38.20
N ALA A 256 41.36 1.44 38.14
CA ALA A 256 41.39 2.58 37.24
C ALA A 256 41.46 2.14 35.77
N ALA A 257 42.35 1.19 35.44
CA ALA A 257 42.52 0.69 34.08
C ALA A 257 41.23 0.05 33.55
N VAL A 258 40.58 -0.79 34.38
CA VAL A 258 39.32 -1.44 34.00
C VAL A 258 38.20 -0.42 33.81
N ARG A 259 38.03 0.52 34.76
CA ARG A 259 36.97 1.54 34.67
C ARG A 259 37.16 2.44 33.45
N LYS A 260 38.39 2.81 33.12
CA LYS A 260 38.69 3.63 31.94
C LYS A 260 38.30 2.93 30.65
N LYS A 261 38.75 1.68 30.45
CA LYS A 261 38.40 0.90 29.25
C LYS A 261 36.90 0.64 29.12
N GLN A 262 36.20 0.45 30.23
CA GLN A 262 34.74 0.34 30.24
C GLN A 262 34.06 1.60 29.72
N LEU A 263 34.44 2.77 30.24
CA LEU A 263 33.86 4.05 29.82
C LEU A 263 34.14 4.33 28.34
N GLU A 264 35.35 4.07 27.86
CA GLU A 264 35.70 4.21 26.43
C GLU A 264 34.83 3.31 25.55
N HIS A 265 34.64 2.05 25.96
CA HIS A 265 33.81 1.10 25.22
C HIS A 265 32.31 1.47 25.24
N GLU A 266 31.79 1.93 26.38
CA GLU A 266 30.40 2.43 26.48
C GLU A 266 30.18 3.70 25.65
N LEU A 267 31.14 4.62 25.63
CA LEU A 267 31.08 5.84 24.84
C LEU A 267 31.03 5.51 23.34
N SER A 268 31.94 4.66 22.87
CA SER A 268 31.95 4.21 21.47
C SER A 268 30.65 3.52 21.06
N LYS A 269 30.07 2.69 21.94
CA LYS A 269 28.74 2.10 21.73
C LYS A 269 27.64 3.15 21.60
N LYS A 270 27.61 4.15 22.49
CA LYS A 270 26.62 5.23 22.46
C LYS A 270 26.76 6.11 21.22
N GLU A 271 27.99 6.45 20.83
CA GLU A 271 28.28 7.21 19.60
C GLU A 271 27.76 6.46 18.37
N ARG A 272 28.00 5.15 18.28
CA ARG A 272 27.49 4.34 17.15
C ARG A 272 25.97 4.33 17.09
N VAL A 273 25.29 4.22 18.23
CA VAL A 273 23.83 4.27 18.30
C VAL A 273 23.31 5.65 17.92
N LEU A 274 23.94 6.72 18.41
CA LEU A 274 23.55 8.10 18.11
C LEU A 274 23.67 8.39 16.61
N THR A 275 24.79 8.00 15.98
CA THR A 275 24.99 8.16 14.54
C THR A 275 23.94 7.37 13.74
N LYS A 276 23.62 6.14 14.16
CA LYS A 276 22.55 5.35 13.53
C LYS A 276 21.18 6.03 13.66
N LYS A 277 20.86 6.56 14.85
CA LYS A 277 19.60 7.28 15.08
C LYS A 277 19.52 8.58 14.30
N GLN A 278 20.62 9.30 14.16
CA GLN A 278 20.69 10.50 13.34
C GLN A 278 20.45 10.17 11.86
N GLN A 279 21.03 9.07 11.36
CA GLN A 279 20.79 8.62 10.00
C GLN A 279 19.32 8.20 9.80
N GLU A 280 18.76 7.39 10.70
CA GLU A 280 17.35 6.98 10.65
C GLU A 280 16.40 8.19 10.64
N LEU A 281 16.71 9.23 11.42
CA LEU A 281 15.95 10.48 11.46
C LEU A 281 16.06 11.25 10.14
N ASN A 282 17.28 11.38 9.59
CA ASN A 282 17.51 12.05 8.31
C ASN A 282 16.78 11.33 7.16
N ASP A 283 16.85 10.00 7.13
CA ASP A 283 16.17 9.16 6.13
C ASP A 283 14.65 9.32 6.24
N ALA A 284 14.11 9.40 7.46
CA ALA A 284 12.68 9.62 7.68
C ALA A 284 12.23 11.00 7.16
N TYR A 285 12.99 12.07 7.42
CA TYR A 285 12.70 13.40 6.88
C TYR A 285 12.79 13.43 5.35
N ALA A 286 13.84 12.84 4.78
CA ALA A 286 14.01 12.76 3.32
C ALA A 286 12.87 11.99 2.65
N PHE A 287 12.39 10.91 3.27
CA PHE A 287 11.23 10.17 2.78
C PHE A 287 9.94 11.00 2.86
N GLN A 288 9.73 11.77 3.92
CA GLN A 288 8.57 12.65 4.05
C GLN A 288 8.56 13.72 2.94
N ASP A 289 9.70 14.34 2.67
CA ASP A 289 9.83 15.32 1.58
C ASP A 289 9.58 14.68 0.22
N LEU A 290 10.13 13.48 -0.02
CA LEU A 290 9.88 12.71 -1.24
C LEU A 290 8.39 12.41 -1.45
N VAL A 291 7.69 11.96 -0.41
CA VAL A 291 6.23 11.69 -0.49
C VAL A 291 5.49 12.98 -0.81
N PHE A 292 5.80 14.07 -0.11
CA PHE A 292 5.18 15.36 -0.30
C PHE A 292 5.37 15.92 -1.72
N ASP A 293 6.56 15.78 -2.29
CA ASP A 293 6.91 16.24 -3.64
C ASP A 293 6.44 15.31 -4.76
N SER A 294 6.16 14.04 -4.44
CA SER A 294 5.62 13.06 -5.41
C SER A 294 4.13 13.20 -5.67
N LEU A 295 3.40 13.98 -4.84
CA LEU A 295 1.98 14.23 -5.04
C LEU A 295 1.79 15.07 -6.31
N PRO A 296 0.93 14.67 -7.26
CA PRO A 296 0.68 15.44 -8.48
C PRO A 296 -0.10 16.74 -8.22
N ASP A 297 -0.81 16.80 -7.10
CA ASP A 297 -1.59 17.96 -6.68
C ASP A 297 -0.67 19.07 -6.17
N TYR A 298 -1.16 20.31 -6.22
CA TYR A 298 -0.42 21.44 -5.66
C TYR A 298 -0.69 21.52 -4.17
N VAL A 299 0.35 21.31 -3.35
CA VAL A 299 0.21 21.24 -1.90
C VAL A 299 1.03 22.36 -1.24
N PHE A 300 0.40 23.11 -0.35
CA PHE A 300 1.03 24.20 0.37
C PHE A 300 0.51 24.32 1.80
N VAL A 301 1.34 24.86 2.68
CA VAL A 301 1.01 25.14 4.09
C VAL A 301 1.19 26.61 4.34
N LYS A 302 0.18 27.26 4.93
CA LYS A 302 0.23 28.67 5.32
C LYS A 302 0.19 28.84 6.84
N ASP A 303 0.91 29.85 7.34
CA ASP A 303 0.81 30.33 8.72
C ASP A 303 -0.39 31.27 8.92
N HIS A 304 -0.57 31.76 10.15
CA HIS A 304 -1.67 32.67 10.51
C HIS A 304 -1.62 34.04 9.85
N GLU A 305 -0.48 34.44 9.27
CA GLU A 305 -0.35 35.62 8.41
C GLU A 305 -0.52 35.30 6.92
N PHE A 306 -1.02 34.11 6.59
CA PHE A 306 -1.25 33.60 5.23
C PHE A 306 0.01 33.40 4.40
N ARG A 307 1.19 33.38 5.02
CA ARG A 307 2.46 33.17 4.32
C ARG A 307 2.70 31.68 4.14
N ILE A 308 3.18 31.30 2.96
CA ILE A 308 3.50 29.91 2.68
C ILE A 308 4.75 29.52 3.46
N VAL A 309 4.62 28.60 4.40
CA VAL A 309 5.75 28.07 5.19
C VAL A 309 6.31 26.78 4.60
N ARG A 310 5.54 26.09 3.74
CA ARG A 310 5.96 24.88 3.02
C ARG A 310 5.12 24.71 1.77
N ALA A 311 5.72 24.25 0.67
CA ALA A 311 5.01 23.89 -0.56
C ALA A 311 5.75 22.76 -1.28
N ASN A 312 5.02 21.91 -1.99
CA ASN A 312 5.61 20.79 -2.72
C ASN A 312 6.19 21.23 -4.06
N GLN A 313 7.02 20.38 -4.66
CA GLN A 313 7.70 20.71 -5.91
C GLN A 313 6.74 21.11 -7.05
N PRO A 314 5.62 20.40 -7.30
CA PRO A 314 4.64 20.83 -8.30
C PRO A 314 4.03 22.21 -8.05
N PHE A 315 3.70 22.57 -6.80
CA PHE A 315 3.23 23.92 -6.49
C PHE A 315 4.32 24.96 -6.76
N LEU A 316 5.57 24.67 -6.38
CA LEU A 316 6.70 25.58 -6.62
C LEU A 316 6.99 25.77 -8.11
N ASP A 317 6.77 24.76 -8.94
CA ASP A 317 7.00 24.81 -10.39
C ASP A 317 6.02 25.72 -11.13
N LEU A 318 4.90 26.10 -10.50
CA LEU A 318 3.97 27.11 -11.02
C LEU A 318 4.58 28.52 -11.05
N TYR A 319 5.55 28.79 -10.18
CA TYR A 319 6.11 30.12 -10.00
C TYR A 319 7.50 30.22 -10.65
N PRO A 320 7.74 31.21 -11.54
CA PRO A 320 9.05 31.40 -12.18
C PRO A 320 10.17 31.67 -11.17
N ASP A 321 9.87 32.44 -10.12
CA ASP A 321 10.78 32.77 -9.03
C ASP A 321 10.35 32.07 -7.74
N LYS A 322 10.83 30.84 -7.56
CA LYS A 322 10.56 30.00 -6.38
C LYS A 322 11.00 30.65 -5.06
N SER A 323 11.96 31.59 -5.11
CA SER A 323 12.47 32.26 -3.91
C SER A 323 11.47 33.22 -3.27
N LYS A 324 10.43 33.59 -4.02
CA LYS A 324 9.32 34.45 -3.57
C LYS A 324 8.06 33.68 -3.18
N VAL A 325 8.16 32.37 -2.99
CA VAL A 325 7.01 31.56 -2.58
C VAL A 325 7.03 31.35 -1.06
N ILE A 326 8.09 30.73 -0.54
CA ILE A 326 8.21 30.50 0.91
C ILE A 326 8.43 31.81 1.66
N GLY A 327 7.56 32.10 2.63
CA GLY A 327 7.54 33.34 3.42
C GLY A 327 6.64 34.44 2.86
N TYR A 328 5.99 34.21 1.71
CA TYR A 328 5.13 35.17 1.02
C TYR A 328 3.69 34.65 0.95
N THR A 329 2.73 35.54 0.67
CA THR A 329 1.31 35.19 0.58
C THR A 329 0.90 34.69 -0.81
N THR A 330 1.78 34.88 -1.81
CA THR A 330 1.64 34.61 -3.24
C THR A 330 0.52 35.37 -3.95
N VAL A 331 -0.12 36.32 -3.26
CA VAL A 331 -1.14 37.22 -3.85
C VAL A 331 -0.58 38.60 -4.20
N GLU A 332 0.71 38.84 -3.96
CA GLU A 332 1.35 40.15 -4.15
C GLU A 332 1.36 40.63 -5.62
N ASP A 333 1.36 39.68 -6.56
CA ASP A 333 1.35 39.96 -8.01
C ASP A 333 -0.06 39.98 -8.62
N TYR A 334 -1.11 39.75 -7.82
CA TYR A 334 -2.50 39.71 -8.26
C TYR A 334 -3.21 41.07 -8.06
N PRO A 335 -4.23 41.40 -8.87
CA PRO A 335 -5.14 42.52 -8.60
C PRO A 335 -5.75 42.45 -7.20
N GLU A 336 -5.99 43.61 -6.57
CA GLU A 336 -6.44 43.70 -5.17
C GLU A 336 -7.77 42.96 -4.93
N ASP A 337 -8.68 43.00 -5.90
CA ASP A 337 -9.96 42.29 -5.88
C ASP A 337 -9.81 40.76 -5.99
N GLU A 338 -8.87 40.27 -6.79
CA GLU A 338 -8.56 38.84 -6.89
C GLU A 338 -7.82 38.34 -5.64
N ALA A 339 -6.84 39.10 -5.16
CA ALA A 339 -6.10 38.82 -3.93
C ALA A 339 -7.04 38.72 -2.73
N ASP A 340 -7.98 39.64 -2.58
CA ASP A 340 -8.98 39.63 -1.50
C ASP A 340 -9.90 38.40 -1.56
N ALA A 341 -10.26 37.95 -2.76
CA ALA A 341 -11.07 36.74 -2.94
C ALA A 341 -10.30 35.48 -2.50
N PHE A 342 -9.03 35.34 -2.88
CA PHE A 342 -8.18 34.22 -2.43
C PHE A 342 -8.00 34.21 -0.91
N LEU A 343 -7.74 35.37 -0.32
CA LEU A 343 -7.58 35.52 1.13
C LEU A 343 -8.90 35.29 1.89
N ALA A 344 -10.06 35.57 1.29
CA ALA A 344 -11.35 35.28 1.92
C ALA A 344 -11.52 33.79 2.20
N LYS A 345 -11.05 32.92 1.28
CA LYS A 345 -11.08 31.47 1.46
C LYS A 345 -10.07 30.97 2.48
N ASP A 346 -8.91 31.62 2.58
CA ASP A 346 -7.96 31.35 3.64
C ASP A 346 -8.54 31.72 5.02
N ARG A 347 -9.18 32.91 5.13
CA ARG A 347 -9.89 33.35 6.35
C ARG A 347 -10.99 32.37 6.75
N GLU A 348 -11.83 31.96 5.81
CA GLU A 348 -12.90 30.98 6.05
C GLU A 348 -12.34 29.67 6.64
N ALA A 349 -11.24 29.15 6.08
CA ALA A 349 -10.60 27.94 6.61
C ALA A 349 -9.99 28.16 8.00
N PHE A 350 -9.40 29.32 8.29
CA PHE A 350 -8.89 29.63 9.63
C PHE A 350 -10.00 29.81 10.67
N ASP A 351 -11.18 30.29 10.28
CA ASP A 351 -12.30 30.52 11.20
C ASP A 351 -13.14 29.24 11.39
N VAL A 352 -13.59 28.63 10.30
CA VAL A 352 -14.51 27.48 10.29
C VAL A 352 -13.77 26.15 10.41
N GLY A 353 -12.49 26.12 10.02
CA GLY A 353 -11.62 24.93 10.05
C GLY A 353 -11.48 24.23 8.70
N PHE A 354 -12.30 24.61 7.72
CA PHE A 354 -12.29 24.07 6.37
C PHE A 354 -12.85 25.09 5.37
N SER A 355 -12.31 25.12 4.14
CA SER A 355 -12.93 25.79 3.00
C SER A 355 -12.65 25.03 1.70
N GLU A 356 -13.57 25.15 0.74
CA GLU A 356 -13.46 24.56 -0.59
C GLU A 356 -13.95 25.56 -1.65
N THR A 357 -13.31 25.53 -2.82
CA THR A 357 -13.59 26.46 -3.91
C THR A 357 -13.10 25.90 -5.26
N LEU A 358 -13.81 26.26 -6.33
CA LEU A 358 -13.40 26.04 -7.71
C LEU A 358 -12.97 27.38 -8.29
N GLU A 359 -11.71 27.49 -8.68
CA GLU A 359 -11.10 28.76 -9.11
C GLU A 359 -10.50 28.60 -10.49
N THR A 360 -10.76 29.57 -11.37
CA THR A 360 -10.07 29.65 -12.66
C THR A 360 -8.89 30.58 -12.49
N ILE A 361 -7.68 30.02 -12.55
CA ILE A 361 -6.44 30.74 -12.30
C ILE A 361 -5.68 30.83 -13.62
N THR A 362 -5.22 32.04 -13.92
CA THR A 362 -4.21 32.27 -14.96
C THR A 362 -2.85 32.23 -14.27
N PHE A 363 -2.05 31.21 -14.58
CA PHE A 363 -0.72 31.08 -14.01
C PHE A 363 0.25 32.10 -14.63
N PRO A 364 1.39 32.39 -13.97
CA PRO A 364 2.40 33.33 -14.50
C PRO A 364 2.96 32.95 -15.88
N ASN A 365 2.86 31.68 -16.28
CA ASN A 365 3.22 31.20 -17.62
C ASN A 365 2.18 31.55 -18.71
N GLY A 366 1.03 32.14 -18.33
CA GLY A 366 -0.08 32.49 -19.20
C GLY A 366 -1.11 31.38 -19.44
N GLU A 367 -0.91 30.19 -18.88
CA GLU A 367 -1.87 29.09 -18.96
C GLU A 367 -3.04 29.32 -18.02
N VAL A 368 -4.24 28.91 -18.45
CA VAL A 368 -5.47 29.03 -17.66
C VAL A 368 -5.89 27.64 -17.22
N HIS A 369 -5.99 27.45 -15.91
CA HIS A 369 -6.38 26.17 -15.31
C HIS A 369 -7.55 26.38 -14.34
N ILE A 370 -8.39 25.36 -14.22
CA ILE A 370 -9.49 25.31 -13.26
C ILE A 370 -9.02 24.42 -12.12
N LEU A 371 -8.79 25.02 -10.95
CA LEU A 371 -8.33 24.30 -9.77
C LEU A 371 -9.49 24.09 -8.78
N SER A 372 -9.57 22.87 -8.27
CA SER A 372 -10.39 22.53 -7.10
C SER A 372 -9.51 22.61 -5.87
N THR A 373 -9.65 23.66 -5.07
CA THR A 373 -8.79 23.93 -3.91
C THR A 373 -9.55 23.66 -2.62
N GLN A 374 -8.99 22.76 -1.80
CA GLN A 374 -9.45 22.46 -0.44
C GLN A 374 -8.42 22.94 0.57
N LYS A 375 -8.90 23.56 1.65
CA LYS A 375 -8.06 24.13 2.70
C LYS A 375 -8.54 23.61 4.05
N LYS A 376 -7.62 23.06 4.85
CA LYS A 376 -7.93 22.50 6.17
C LYS A 376 -7.03 23.08 7.24
N ARG A 377 -7.63 23.55 8.34
CA ARG A 377 -6.93 24.03 9.52
C ARG A 377 -6.36 22.87 10.33
N PHE A 378 -5.13 23.02 10.81
CA PHE A 378 -4.50 22.09 11.74
C PHE A 378 -3.56 22.82 12.70
N GLU A 379 -3.14 22.14 13.77
CA GLU A 379 -2.25 22.69 14.79
C GLU A 379 -1.02 21.79 14.95
N ASN A 380 0.12 22.40 15.26
CA ASN A 380 1.31 21.65 15.63
C ASN A 380 1.35 21.37 17.15
N ALA A 381 2.41 20.68 17.60
CA ALA A 381 2.56 20.32 19.02
C ALA A 381 2.72 21.53 19.97
N SER A 382 3.15 22.70 19.47
CA SER A 382 3.23 23.96 20.23
C SER A 382 1.91 24.73 20.26
N GLY A 383 0.87 24.27 19.55
CA GLY A 383 -0.43 24.96 19.44
C GLY A 383 -0.44 26.09 18.41
N GLU A 384 0.56 26.18 17.54
CA GLU A 384 0.54 27.12 16.42
C GLU A 384 -0.38 26.57 15.32
N VAL A 385 -1.21 27.46 14.78
CA VAL A 385 -2.26 27.12 13.81
C VAL A 385 -1.75 27.34 12.38
N PHE A 386 -2.04 26.38 11.51
CA PHE A 386 -1.71 26.40 10.09
C PHE A 386 -2.91 26.01 9.24
N ILE A 387 -2.84 26.31 7.94
CA ILE A 387 -3.73 25.75 6.93
C ILE A 387 -2.93 24.90 5.95
N LEU A 388 -3.41 23.69 5.66
CA LEU A 388 -2.98 22.86 4.53
C LEU A 388 -3.92 23.12 3.36
N GLY A 389 -3.40 23.66 2.26
CA GLY A 389 -4.07 23.77 0.98
C GLY A 389 -3.66 22.64 0.04
N VAL A 390 -4.64 22.01 -0.60
CA VAL A 390 -4.47 21.05 -1.69
C VAL A 390 -5.30 21.53 -2.86
N ALA A 391 -4.66 21.76 -4.00
CA ALA A 391 -5.33 22.18 -5.22
C ALA A 391 -5.11 21.15 -6.33
N ASN A 392 -6.22 20.62 -6.86
CA ASN A 392 -6.23 19.67 -7.97
C ASN A 392 -6.58 20.39 -9.26
N ASP A 393 -5.82 20.15 -10.33
CA ASP A 393 -6.20 20.59 -11.67
C ASP A 393 -7.36 19.73 -12.21
N VAL A 394 -8.51 20.36 -12.43
CA VAL A 394 -9.72 19.74 -12.96
C VAL A 394 -10.11 20.30 -14.33
N THR A 395 -9.18 20.99 -15.01
CA THR A 395 -9.44 21.67 -16.28
C THR A 395 -9.99 20.72 -17.35
N GLU A 396 -9.34 19.59 -17.59
CA GLU A 396 -9.77 18.61 -18.61
C GLU A 396 -11.16 18.05 -18.31
N ARG A 397 -11.41 17.74 -17.03
CA ARG A 397 -12.71 17.21 -16.58
C ARG A 397 -13.81 18.23 -16.79
N GLU A 398 -13.61 19.46 -16.32
CA GLU A 398 -14.61 20.54 -16.40
C GLU A 398 -14.85 20.97 -17.85
N THR A 399 -13.81 21.04 -18.69
CA THR A 399 -13.96 21.35 -20.12
C THR A 399 -14.73 20.25 -20.85
N THR A 400 -14.44 18.98 -20.56
CA THR A 400 -15.17 17.83 -21.13
C THR A 400 -16.63 17.83 -20.70
N LEU A 401 -16.91 18.07 -19.42
CA LEU A 401 -18.27 18.18 -18.89
C LEU A 401 -19.05 19.31 -19.57
N ARG A 402 -18.45 20.50 -19.70
CA ARG A 402 -19.06 21.64 -20.40
C ARG A 402 -19.30 21.33 -21.88
N ALA A 403 -18.36 20.68 -22.55
CA ALA A 403 -18.50 20.28 -23.96
C ALA A 403 -19.65 19.27 -24.14
N LEU A 404 -19.78 18.29 -23.26
CA LEU A 404 -20.87 17.31 -23.27
C LEU A 404 -22.23 17.97 -23.01
N GLN A 405 -22.30 18.85 -22.00
CA GLN A 405 -23.52 19.61 -21.70
C GLN A 405 -23.95 20.47 -22.90
N LYS A 406 -22.99 21.15 -23.54
CA LYS A 406 -23.25 21.92 -24.75
C LYS A 406 -23.75 21.03 -25.90
N SER A 407 -23.10 19.89 -26.14
CA SER A 407 -23.52 18.95 -27.18
C SER A 407 -24.95 18.42 -26.97
N ASN A 408 -25.33 18.13 -25.72
CA ASN A 408 -26.68 17.70 -25.39
C ASN A 408 -27.70 18.81 -25.63
N TYR A 409 -27.39 20.04 -25.21
CA TYR A 409 -28.23 21.21 -25.45
C TYR A 409 -28.41 21.48 -26.96
N ASP A 410 -27.32 21.45 -27.73
CA ASP A 410 -27.34 21.68 -29.18
C ASP A 410 -28.20 20.62 -29.90
N LEU A 411 -28.14 19.35 -29.45
CA LEU A 411 -28.99 18.27 -29.96
C LEU A 411 -30.47 18.50 -29.64
N GLU A 412 -30.80 18.90 -28.42
CA GLU A 412 -32.17 19.23 -28.01
C GLU A 412 -32.74 20.41 -28.81
N GLN A 413 -31.95 21.48 -28.98
CA GLN A 413 -32.36 22.64 -29.76
C GLN A 413 -32.55 22.30 -31.23
N PHE A 414 -31.64 21.52 -31.82
CA PHE A 414 -31.77 21.07 -33.20
C PHE A 414 -33.05 20.24 -33.40
N ALA A 415 -33.30 19.26 -32.52
CA ALA A 415 -34.50 18.44 -32.58
C ALA A 415 -35.77 19.32 -32.43
N TYR A 416 -35.75 20.29 -31.51
CA TYR A 416 -36.83 21.25 -31.28
C TYR A 416 -37.19 22.06 -32.53
N VAL A 417 -36.21 22.77 -33.09
CA VAL A 417 -36.41 23.63 -34.27
C VAL A 417 -36.84 22.81 -35.47
N ALA A 418 -36.15 21.69 -35.75
CA ALA A 418 -36.48 20.83 -36.89
C ALA A 418 -37.92 20.29 -36.81
N SER A 419 -38.35 19.87 -35.61
CA SER A 419 -39.70 19.33 -35.44
C SER A 419 -40.78 20.40 -35.53
N HIS A 420 -40.54 21.59 -34.98
CA HIS A 420 -41.45 22.72 -35.13
C HIS A 420 -41.65 23.10 -36.60
N ASP A 421 -40.54 23.28 -37.32
CA ASP A 421 -40.56 23.77 -38.70
C ASP A 421 -41.08 22.73 -39.69
N LEU A 422 -40.96 21.43 -39.41
CA LEU A 422 -41.54 20.36 -40.22
C LEU A 422 -43.02 20.08 -39.90
N LYS A 423 -43.47 20.32 -38.66
CA LYS A 423 -44.88 20.09 -38.27
C LYS A 423 -45.85 21.07 -38.96
N SER A 424 -45.42 22.31 -39.19
CA SER A 424 -46.22 23.33 -39.87
C SER A 424 -46.59 22.95 -41.33
N PRO A 425 -45.63 22.64 -42.23
CA PRO A 425 -45.96 22.25 -43.60
C PRO A 425 -46.73 20.92 -43.67
N LEU A 426 -46.45 19.96 -42.77
CA LEU A 426 -47.22 18.71 -42.67
C LEU A 426 -48.70 18.98 -42.35
N ASN A 427 -48.97 19.82 -41.35
CA ASN A 427 -50.34 20.24 -41.04
C ASN A 427 -51.01 20.96 -42.20
N GLY A 428 -50.25 21.77 -42.96
CA GLY A 428 -50.73 22.41 -44.19
C GLY A 428 -51.18 21.39 -45.23
N ILE A 429 -50.35 20.38 -45.52
CA ILE A 429 -50.68 19.29 -46.46
C ILE A 429 -51.93 18.54 -45.99
N LYS A 430 -52.01 18.17 -44.70
CA LYS A 430 -53.18 17.46 -44.15
C LYS A 430 -54.47 18.24 -44.32
N LYS A 431 -54.46 19.55 -44.04
CA LYS A 431 -55.62 20.43 -44.19
C LYS A 431 -56.06 20.56 -45.65
N LEU A 432 -55.12 20.80 -46.57
CA LEU A 432 -55.43 20.91 -48.00
C LEU A 432 -56.06 19.63 -48.54
N VAL A 433 -55.51 18.46 -48.19
CA VAL A 433 -56.09 17.17 -48.59
C VAL A 433 -57.46 16.96 -47.97
N SER A 434 -57.66 17.36 -46.71
CA SER A 434 -58.97 17.25 -46.05
C SER A 434 -60.02 18.14 -46.69
N TRP A 435 -59.68 19.38 -47.06
CA TRP A 435 -60.59 20.29 -47.75
C TRP A 435 -60.97 19.78 -49.15
N ILE A 436 -60.00 19.29 -49.93
CA ILE A 436 -60.30 18.72 -51.25
C ILE A 436 -61.22 17.50 -51.14
N GLU A 437 -61.00 16.65 -50.13
CA GLU A 437 -61.85 15.49 -49.86
C GLU A 437 -63.26 15.88 -49.41
N GLU A 438 -63.41 16.91 -48.57
CA GLU A 438 -64.71 17.43 -48.11
C GLU A 438 -65.48 18.15 -49.23
N ASP A 439 -64.82 19.00 -50.02
CA ASP A 439 -65.45 19.82 -51.05
C ASP A 439 -65.91 19.01 -52.27
N HIS A 440 -65.20 17.92 -52.61
CA HIS A 440 -65.45 17.12 -53.81
C HIS A 440 -65.76 15.64 -53.51
N HIS A 441 -66.17 15.30 -52.29
CA HIS A 441 -66.35 13.91 -51.84
C HIS A 441 -67.13 13.04 -52.84
N ASP A 442 -68.25 13.55 -53.36
CA ASP A 442 -69.14 12.81 -54.27
C ASP A 442 -68.65 12.78 -55.74
N GLU A 443 -67.70 13.64 -56.10
CA GLU A 443 -67.10 13.74 -57.43
C GLU A 443 -65.79 12.93 -57.54
N LEU A 444 -65.20 12.55 -56.41
CA LEU A 444 -63.94 11.81 -56.35
C LEU A 444 -64.15 10.32 -56.64
N SER A 445 -63.25 9.74 -57.43
CA SER A 445 -63.23 8.29 -57.62
C SER A 445 -62.82 7.58 -56.33
N LYS A 446 -63.22 6.31 -56.18
CA LYS A 446 -62.77 5.45 -55.06
C LYS A 446 -61.23 5.38 -54.96
N GLU A 447 -60.54 5.42 -56.09
CA GLU A 447 -59.07 5.42 -56.16
C GLU A 447 -58.48 6.73 -55.62
N ALA A 448 -59.09 7.88 -55.93
CA ALA A 448 -58.67 9.17 -55.40
C ALA A 448 -58.85 9.28 -53.88
N LEU A 449 -59.98 8.79 -53.35
CA LEU A 449 -60.24 8.70 -51.90
C LEU A 449 -59.20 7.82 -51.18
N GLN A 450 -58.81 6.70 -51.79
CA GLN A 450 -57.73 5.85 -51.29
C GLN A 450 -56.39 6.60 -51.26
N HIS A 451 -56.05 7.35 -52.30
CA HIS A 451 -54.83 8.16 -52.33
C HIS A 451 -54.82 9.26 -51.27
N PHE A 452 -55.94 9.95 -51.04
CA PHE A 452 -56.05 10.95 -49.97
C PHE A 452 -55.88 10.33 -48.59
N THR A 453 -56.47 9.15 -48.36
CA THR A 453 -56.27 8.37 -47.13
C THR A 453 -54.79 8.03 -46.93
N MET A 454 -54.10 7.59 -47.98
CA MET A 454 -52.65 7.31 -47.93
C MET A 454 -51.80 8.56 -47.65
N ILE A 455 -52.15 9.72 -48.21
CA ILE A 455 -51.41 10.96 -47.93
C ILE A 455 -51.62 11.38 -46.46
N LYS A 456 -52.86 11.36 -45.98
CA LYS A 456 -53.19 11.69 -44.58
C LYS A 456 -52.43 10.77 -43.61
N SER A 457 -52.42 9.46 -43.85
CA SER A 457 -51.69 8.51 -42.99
C SER A 457 -50.17 8.75 -43.00
N ARG A 458 -49.58 9.05 -44.16
CA ARG A 458 -48.15 9.40 -44.25
C ARG A 458 -47.81 10.69 -43.51
N VAL A 459 -48.67 11.72 -43.58
CA VAL A 459 -48.50 12.99 -42.84
C VAL A 459 -48.63 12.79 -41.33
N ASP A 460 -49.62 12.02 -40.88
CA ASP A 460 -49.81 11.71 -39.47
C ASP A 460 -48.65 10.92 -38.89
N ARG A 461 -48.10 10.01 -39.69
CA ARG A 461 -46.91 9.27 -39.33
C ARG A 461 -45.68 10.17 -39.18
N MET A 462 -45.45 11.10 -40.12
CA MET A 462 -44.35 12.06 -39.99
C MET A 462 -44.52 12.94 -38.75
N SER A 463 -45.76 13.35 -38.44
CA SER A 463 -46.04 14.14 -37.23
C SER A 463 -45.76 13.36 -35.93
N ARG A 464 -46.05 12.05 -35.90
CA ARG A 464 -45.68 11.15 -34.80
C ARG A 464 -44.17 11.00 -34.68
N LEU A 465 -43.47 10.74 -35.78
CA LEU A 465 -42.00 10.67 -35.82
C LEU A 465 -41.33 11.93 -35.26
N LEU A 466 -41.83 13.12 -35.59
CA LEU A 466 -41.27 14.37 -35.05
C LEU A 466 -41.52 14.50 -33.55
N THR A 467 -42.70 14.09 -33.08
CA THR A 467 -43.05 14.16 -31.65
C THR A 467 -42.16 13.21 -30.83
N ASP A 468 -42.03 11.96 -31.27
CA ASP A 468 -41.19 10.95 -30.63
C ASP A 468 -39.70 11.35 -30.63
N LEU A 469 -39.23 12.01 -31.68
CA LEU A 469 -37.83 12.47 -31.78
C LEU A 469 -37.53 13.57 -30.75
N LEU A 470 -38.49 14.48 -30.55
CA LEU A 470 -38.40 15.51 -29.51
C LEU A 470 -38.36 14.92 -28.11
N GLU A 471 -39.26 13.96 -27.85
CA GLU A 471 -39.30 13.29 -26.57
C GLU A 471 -37.99 12.57 -26.31
N TYR A 472 -37.48 11.81 -27.29
CA TYR A 472 -36.19 11.13 -27.21
C TYR A 472 -35.04 12.09 -26.93
N ALA A 473 -34.97 13.23 -27.65
CA ALA A 473 -33.92 14.22 -27.48
C ALA A 473 -33.89 14.80 -26.06
N ARG A 474 -35.06 14.99 -25.42
CA ARG A 474 -35.21 15.57 -24.07
C ARG A 474 -34.81 14.64 -22.92
N VAL A 475 -34.64 13.34 -23.15
CA VAL A 475 -34.23 12.38 -22.10
C VAL A 475 -32.74 12.51 -21.76
N ASN A 476 -32.32 13.68 -21.29
CA ASN A 476 -30.95 13.93 -20.79
C ASN A 476 -30.96 14.46 -19.34
N THR A 477 -32.15 14.66 -18.76
CA THR A 477 -32.35 15.16 -17.39
C THR A 477 -33.33 14.26 -16.64
N LYS A 478 -33.31 14.37 -15.30
CA LYS A 478 -34.12 13.53 -14.44
C LYS A 478 -35.59 13.88 -14.62
N LEU A 479 -36.36 12.96 -15.19
CA LEU A 479 -37.78 13.15 -15.50
C LEU A 479 -38.65 13.27 -14.24
N SER A 480 -38.34 12.52 -13.18
CA SER A 480 -39.02 12.60 -11.88
C SER A 480 -38.20 11.95 -10.77
N ASP A 481 -38.48 12.29 -9.51
CA ASP A 481 -37.98 11.56 -8.34
C ASP A 481 -38.74 10.23 -8.13
N ASN A 482 -38.20 9.34 -7.30
CA ASN A 482 -38.92 8.13 -6.89
C ASN A 482 -40.11 8.53 -6.03
N GLU A 483 -41.28 7.97 -6.33
CA GLU A 483 -42.47 8.09 -5.50
C GLU A 483 -43.18 6.75 -5.37
N SER A 484 -44.11 6.63 -4.41
CA SER A 484 -44.98 5.46 -4.30
C SER A 484 -45.94 5.45 -5.48
N VAL A 485 -45.86 4.40 -6.29
CA VAL A 485 -46.70 4.19 -7.46
C VAL A 485 -47.46 2.89 -7.30
N ASN A 486 -48.79 2.98 -7.37
CA ASN A 486 -49.63 1.81 -7.57
C ASN A 486 -49.41 1.27 -9.01
N PHE A 487 -48.68 0.16 -9.11
CA PHE A 487 -48.25 -0.38 -10.39
C PHE A 487 -49.42 -0.93 -11.23
N HIS A 488 -50.44 -1.47 -10.56
CA HIS A 488 -51.65 -1.97 -11.22
C HIS A 488 -52.46 -0.83 -11.85
N GLU A 489 -52.77 0.21 -11.06
CA GLU A 489 -53.54 1.36 -11.53
C GLU A 489 -52.86 2.07 -12.72
N ILE A 490 -51.54 2.27 -12.65
CA ILE A 490 -50.83 2.98 -13.70
C ILE A 490 -50.82 2.19 -15.02
N CYS A 491 -50.61 0.88 -14.98
CA CYS A 491 -50.61 0.05 -16.18
C CYS A 491 -52.01 -0.04 -16.81
N HIS A 492 -53.05 -0.22 -15.99
CA HIS A 492 -54.44 -0.23 -16.49
C HIS A 492 -54.87 1.12 -17.06
N TYR A 493 -54.46 2.23 -16.44
CA TYR A 493 -54.68 3.57 -16.99
C TYR A 493 -54.03 3.72 -18.38
N LEU A 494 -52.77 3.30 -18.54
CA LEU A 494 -52.05 3.40 -19.82
C LEU A 494 -52.64 2.47 -20.89
N HIS A 495 -53.06 1.26 -20.51
CA HIS A 495 -53.81 0.37 -21.39
C HIS A 495 -55.11 1.03 -21.89
N GLY A 496 -55.82 1.70 -20.98
CA GLY A 496 -57.03 2.47 -21.25
C GLY A 496 -56.87 3.58 -22.29
N LEU A 497 -55.65 4.08 -22.51
CA LEU A 497 -55.35 5.16 -23.46
C LEU A 497 -55.08 4.67 -24.89
N ASN A 498 -54.95 3.36 -25.12
CA ASN A 498 -54.71 2.79 -26.45
C ASN A 498 -56.04 2.55 -27.19
N GLU A 499 -56.12 2.94 -28.48
CA GLU A 499 -57.35 2.89 -29.31
C GLU A 499 -57.87 1.47 -29.64
N PHE A 500 -57.24 0.41 -29.13
CA PHE A 500 -57.57 -1.01 -29.39
C PHE A 500 -57.51 -1.89 -28.12
N ASN A 501 -57.86 -1.32 -26.97
CA ASN A 501 -57.63 -1.92 -25.65
C ASN A 501 -58.66 -2.98 -25.21
N ASP A 502 -59.89 -2.93 -25.74
CA ASP A 502 -61.02 -3.72 -25.22
C ASP A 502 -60.88 -5.24 -25.49
N ASP A 503 -60.11 -5.61 -26.51
CA ASP A 503 -59.93 -7.00 -26.97
C ASP A 503 -58.63 -7.66 -26.43
N PHE A 504 -57.83 -6.91 -25.67
CA PHE A 504 -56.57 -7.38 -25.08
C PHE A 504 -56.68 -7.50 -23.57
N VAL A 505 -56.46 -8.72 -23.06
CA VAL A 505 -56.50 -8.99 -21.62
C VAL A 505 -55.16 -8.62 -20.99
N LEU A 506 -55.16 -7.59 -20.16
CA LEU A 506 -53.99 -7.16 -19.40
C LEU A 506 -53.98 -7.77 -18.00
N LYS A 507 -52.90 -8.48 -17.65
CA LYS A 507 -52.62 -9.02 -16.31
C LYS A 507 -51.46 -8.24 -15.68
N VAL A 508 -51.71 -7.61 -14.53
CA VAL A 508 -50.71 -6.84 -13.78
C VAL A 508 -50.88 -7.11 -12.29
N PRO A 509 -49.79 -7.38 -11.53
CA PRO A 509 -49.88 -7.58 -10.09
C PRO A 509 -50.25 -6.28 -9.37
N GLU A 510 -51.04 -6.41 -8.31
CA GLU A 510 -51.41 -5.31 -7.42
C GLU A 510 -50.29 -5.08 -6.40
N VAL A 511 -49.36 -4.20 -6.76
CA VAL A 511 -48.16 -3.88 -5.96
C VAL A 511 -47.87 -2.38 -5.95
N GLU A 512 -47.39 -1.89 -4.81
CA GLU A 512 -46.83 -0.55 -4.65
C GLU A 512 -45.33 -0.58 -4.89
N VAL A 513 -44.82 0.32 -5.74
CA VAL A 513 -43.42 0.37 -6.15
C VAL A 513 -42.84 1.76 -5.93
N GLN A 514 -41.58 1.84 -5.52
CA GLN A 514 -40.86 3.11 -5.35
C GLN A 514 -40.03 3.40 -6.60
N LEU A 515 -40.66 4.05 -7.59
CA LEU A 515 -40.09 4.32 -8.92
C LEU A 515 -40.49 5.72 -9.42
N PRO A 516 -39.75 6.29 -10.38
CA PRO A 516 -40.11 7.58 -10.97
C PRO A 516 -41.36 7.44 -11.87
N ARG A 517 -42.50 7.96 -11.41
CA ARG A 517 -43.80 7.79 -12.08
C ARG A 517 -43.81 8.21 -13.54
N VAL A 518 -43.26 9.38 -13.87
CA VAL A 518 -43.28 9.91 -15.25
C VAL A 518 -42.43 9.04 -16.17
N ALA A 519 -41.24 8.63 -15.72
CA ALA A 519 -40.36 7.75 -16.49
C ALA A 519 -40.97 6.35 -16.67
N LEU A 520 -41.59 5.82 -15.62
CA LEU A 520 -42.30 4.54 -15.66
C LEU A 520 -43.48 4.60 -16.64
N GLN A 521 -44.30 5.66 -16.61
CA GLN A 521 -45.41 5.84 -17.55
C GLN A 521 -44.94 5.81 -18.99
N LEU A 522 -43.85 6.52 -19.29
CA LEU A 522 -43.29 6.57 -20.63
C LEU A 522 -42.81 5.20 -21.11
N VAL A 523 -42.11 4.45 -20.24
CA VAL A 523 -41.64 3.09 -20.56
C VAL A 523 -42.83 2.14 -20.76
N MET A 524 -43.79 2.13 -19.84
CA MET A 524 -44.95 1.24 -19.90
C MET A 524 -45.87 1.57 -21.08
N MET A 525 -46.07 2.85 -21.40
CA MET A 525 -46.85 3.27 -22.57
C MET A 525 -46.26 2.70 -23.85
N ASN A 526 -44.93 2.77 -24.01
CA ASN A 526 -44.25 2.25 -25.19
C ASN A 526 -44.28 0.72 -25.26
N LEU A 527 -44.09 0.02 -24.14
CA LEU A 527 -44.11 -1.45 -24.11
C LEU A 527 -45.52 -2.00 -24.34
N ILE A 528 -46.53 -1.50 -23.62
CA ILE A 528 -47.93 -1.91 -23.78
C ILE A 528 -48.42 -1.58 -25.19
N GLY A 529 -48.15 -0.36 -25.67
CA GLY A 529 -48.52 0.05 -27.01
C GLY A 529 -47.90 -0.83 -28.10
N ASN A 530 -46.64 -1.26 -27.92
CA ASN A 530 -45.99 -2.19 -28.84
C ASN A 530 -46.64 -3.58 -28.83
N SER A 531 -46.95 -4.13 -27.66
CA SER A 531 -47.59 -5.44 -27.52
C SER A 531 -48.98 -5.50 -28.17
N ILE A 532 -49.74 -4.40 -28.18
CA ILE A 532 -51.04 -4.32 -28.89
C ILE A 532 -50.83 -4.14 -30.40
N LYS A 533 -49.99 -3.16 -30.78
CA LYS A 533 -49.85 -2.71 -32.17
C LYS A 533 -49.12 -3.68 -33.09
N HIS A 534 -48.15 -4.43 -32.54
CA HIS A 534 -47.35 -5.39 -33.30
C HIS A 534 -47.87 -6.82 -33.15
N HIS A 535 -49.06 -6.99 -32.56
CA HIS A 535 -49.70 -8.28 -32.49
C HIS A 535 -50.23 -8.72 -33.87
N ASP A 536 -50.18 -10.03 -34.13
CA ASP A 536 -50.69 -10.67 -35.34
C ASP A 536 -52.21 -10.91 -35.31
N LYS A 537 -52.89 -10.63 -34.18
CA LYS A 537 -54.31 -10.89 -33.94
C LYS A 537 -54.99 -9.66 -33.37
N SER A 538 -56.31 -9.59 -33.52
CA SER A 538 -57.14 -8.52 -32.94
C SER A 538 -57.46 -8.72 -31.46
N THR A 539 -57.14 -9.87 -30.88
CA THR A 539 -57.31 -10.23 -29.46
C THR A 539 -56.04 -10.91 -28.97
N GLY A 540 -55.65 -10.69 -27.72
CA GLY A 540 -54.42 -11.24 -27.16
C GLY A 540 -54.33 -11.08 -25.64
N GLN A 541 -53.23 -11.53 -25.06
CA GLN A 541 -52.91 -11.41 -23.65
C GLN A 541 -51.58 -10.69 -23.45
N ILE A 542 -51.59 -9.72 -22.53
CA ILE A 542 -50.39 -9.00 -22.11
C ILE A 542 -50.23 -9.24 -20.61
N GLU A 543 -49.07 -9.76 -20.21
CA GLU A 543 -48.72 -10.02 -18.83
C GLU A 543 -47.53 -9.16 -18.43
N ILE A 544 -47.70 -8.36 -17.38
CA ILE A 544 -46.69 -7.45 -16.88
C ILE A 544 -46.39 -7.86 -15.45
N ASP A 545 -45.17 -8.29 -15.19
CA ASP A 545 -44.70 -8.61 -13.84
C ASP A 545 -43.68 -7.60 -13.37
N ILE A 546 -43.67 -7.35 -12.06
CA ILE A 546 -42.60 -6.63 -11.39
C ILE A 546 -42.23 -7.35 -10.09
N LEU A 547 -40.95 -7.66 -9.93
CA LEU A 547 -40.42 -8.38 -8.79
C LEU A 547 -39.29 -7.57 -8.13
N PRO A 548 -39.33 -7.37 -6.81
CA PRO A 548 -38.23 -6.72 -6.10
C PRO A 548 -36.99 -7.62 -6.14
N CYS A 549 -35.82 -7.01 -6.36
CA CYS A 549 -34.53 -7.69 -6.35
C CYS A 549 -33.48 -6.82 -5.64
N PRO A 550 -32.32 -7.39 -5.25
CA PRO A 550 -31.25 -6.60 -4.65
C PRO A 550 -30.87 -5.40 -5.53
N GLY A 551 -31.03 -4.20 -4.99
CA GLY A 551 -30.71 -2.94 -5.68
C GLY A 551 -31.83 -2.37 -6.57
N GLY A 552 -33.01 -2.99 -6.66
CA GLY A 552 -34.09 -2.44 -7.49
C GLY A 552 -35.27 -3.37 -7.73
N TYR A 553 -35.78 -3.35 -8.97
CA TYR A 553 -36.90 -4.16 -9.45
C TYR A 553 -36.56 -4.78 -10.81
N ASN A 554 -36.92 -6.04 -11.01
CA ASN A 554 -36.98 -6.69 -12.31
C ASN A 554 -38.41 -6.60 -12.83
N LEU A 555 -38.60 -6.07 -14.02
CA LEU A 555 -39.90 -5.87 -14.64
C LEU A 555 -39.91 -6.59 -15.98
N THR A 556 -40.99 -7.28 -16.30
CA THR A 556 -41.14 -8.02 -17.55
C THR A 556 -42.48 -7.71 -18.19
N VAL A 557 -42.48 -7.39 -19.48
CA VAL A 557 -43.69 -7.26 -20.29
C VAL A 557 -43.69 -8.40 -21.30
N THR A 558 -44.72 -9.23 -21.25
CA THR A 558 -44.87 -10.44 -22.06
C THR A 558 -46.16 -10.37 -22.85
N ASP A 559 -46.11 -10.67 -24.14
CA ASP A 559 -47.28 -10.84 -25.00
C ASP A 559 -47.28 -12.21 -25.70
N ASP A 560 -48.44 -12.60 -26.24
CA ASP A 560 -48.64 -13.82 -27.04
C ASP A 560 -48.68 -13.54 -28.56
N GLY A 561 -47.99 -12.47 -28.98
CA GLY A 561 -47.85 -12.06 -30.37
C GLY A 561 -46.86 -12.92 -31.17
N PRO A 562 -46.41 -12.45 -32.35
CA PRO A 562 -45.54 -13.22 -33.24
C PRO A 562 -44.11 -13.41 -32.71
N GLY A 563 -43.73 -12.69 -31.63
CA GLY A 563 -42.37 -12.67 -31.10
C GLY A 563 -41.38 -11.92 -32.00
N ILE A 564 -40.12 -11.88 -31.57
CA ILE A 564 -39.02 -11.22 -32.29
C ILE A 564 -37.88 -12.23 -32.46
N ALA A 565 -37.40 -12.40 -33.70
CA ALA A 565 -36.29 -13.33 -33.96
C ALA A 565 -35.00 -12.86 -33.23
N PRO A 566 -34.21 -13.79 -32.64
CA PRO A 566 -33.04 -13.44 -31.84
C PRO A 566 -32.00 -12.55 -32.54
N GLU A 567 -31.86 -12.66 -33.86
CA GLU A 567 -30.96 -11.83 -34.67
C GLU A 567 -31.30 -10.34 -34.69
N TYR A 568 -32.52 -9.98 -34.28
CA TYR A 568 -32.98 -8.60 -34.17
C TYR A 568 -32.99 -8.08 -32.72
N ALA A 569 -32.64 -8.90 -31.72
CA ALA A 569 -32.76 -8.55 -30.30
C ALA A 569 -32.06 -7.24 -29.92
N ASP A 570 -30.87 -6.97 -30.46
CA ASP A 570 -30.16 -5.71 -30.22
C ASP A 570 -30.65 -4.59 -31.15
N LYS A 571 -31.00 -4.93 -32.40
CA LYS A 571 -31.41 -3.98 -33.42
C LYS A 571 -32.74 -3.32 -33.11
N VAL A 572 -33.68 -4.02 -32.48
CA VAL A 572 -35.01 -3.45 -32.17
C VAL A 572 -34.96 -2.26 -31.20
N PHE A 573 -33.85 -2.09 -30.46
CA PHE A 573 -33.63 -0.93 -29.59
C PHE A 573 -32.88 0.23 -30.27
N GLU A 574 -32.48 0.10 -31.54
CA GLU A 574 -31.89 1.20 -32.29
C GLU A 574 -32.97 2.15 -32.84
N MET A 575 -32.60 3.40 -33.10
CA MET A 575 -33.53 4.40 -33.63
C MET A 575 -34.02 4.06 -35.04
N PHE A 576 -35.32 4.28 -35.28
CA PHE A 576 -36.00 4.11 -36.58
C PHE A 576 -36.07 2.69 -37.14
N GLN A 577 -35.87 1.68 -36.30
CA GLN A 577 -35.97 0.27 -36.67
C GLN A 577 -37.41 -0.25 -36.56
N THR A 578 -37.84 -0.99 -37.57
CA THR A 578 -39.15 -1.66 -37.62
C THR A 578 -39.02 -2.98 -38.40
N LEU A 579 -39.52 -4.09 -37.86
CA LEU A 579 -39.40 -5.42 -38.47
C LEU A 579 -40.43 -5.70 -39.58
N GLN A 580 -41.53 -4.95 -39.60
CA GLN A 580 -42.54 -5.03 -40.66
C GLN A 580 -42.40 -3.84 -41.63
N PRO A 581 -42.84 -4.00 -42.89
CA PRO A 581 -42.87 -2.92 -43.85
C PRO A 581 -43.59 -1.70 -43.27
N ARG A 582 -42.96 -0.55 -43.49
CA ARG A 582 -43.38 0.75 -42.96
C ARG A 582 -44.78 1.20 -43.39
N ASP A 583 -45.42 0.52 -44.34
CA ASP A 583 -46.75 0.82 -44.84
C ASP A 583 -47.84 -0.10 -44.24
N GLU A 584 -47.48 -1.13 -43.46
CA GLU A 584 -48.40 -2.09 -42.82
C GLU A 584 -48.59 -1.87 -41.31
N VAL A 585 -47.61 -1.24 -40.63
CA VAL A 585 -47.70 -0.90 -39.20
C VAL A 585 -47.47 0.58 -38.97
N GLU A 586 -48.35 1.22 -38.20
CA GLU A 586 -48.29 2.65 -37.89
C GLU A 586 -47.15 3.04 -36.91
N GLY A 587 -45.91 2.59 -37.10
CA GLY A 587 -44.77 2.81 -36.19
C GLY A 587 -43.79 3.91 -36.62
N SER A 588 -43.33 4.69 -35.64
CA SER A 588 -42.15 5.56 -35.77
C SER A 588 -40.82 4.78 -35.69
N GLY A 589 -40.84 3.60 -35.08
CA GLY A 589 -39.63 2.81 -34.81
C GLY A 589 -38.74 3.40 -33.71
N MET A 590 -39.27 4.29 -32.86
CA MET A 590 -38.52 4.92 -31.77
C MET A 590 -38.93 4.44 -30.38
N GLY A 591 -40.04 3.72 -30.23
CA GLY A 591 -40.58 3.37 -28.91
C GLY A 591 -39.63 2.53 -28.04
N LEU A 592 -39.02 1.47 -28.59
CA LEU A 592 -38.05 0.66 -27.84
C LEU A 592 -36.72 1.39 -27.61
N ALA A 593 -36.27 2.21 -28.56
CA ALA A 593 -35.10 3.08 -28.37
C ALA A 593 -35.32 4.08 -27.21
N MET A 594 -36.54 4.62 -27.10
CA MET A 594 -36.95 5.47 -25.98
C MET A 594 -36.96 4.71 -24.66
N VAL A 595 -37.52 3.49 -24.61
CA VAL A 595 -37.48 2.63 -23.43
C VAL A 595 -36.04 2.41 -22.97
N LYS A 596 -35.15 2.04 -23.90
CA LYS A 596 -33.73 1.82 -23.59
C LYS A 596 -33.07 3.08 -23.04
N LYS A 597 -33.25 4.22 -23.70
CA LYS A 597 -32.66 5.48 -23.26
C LYS A 597 -33.13 5.90 -21.86
N VAL A 598 -34.42 5.78 -21.57
CA VAL A 598 -34.99 6.11 -20.25
C VAL A 598 -34.45 5.17 -19.18
N VAL A 599 -34.48 3.86 -19.41
CA VAL A 599 -34.01 2.87 -18.43
C VAL A 599 -32.50 3.03 -18.16
N GLU A 600 -31.68 3.21 -19.20
CA GLU A 600 -30.23 3.43 -19.06
C GLU A 600 -29.90 4.76 -18.36
N TYR A 601 -30.70 5.82 -18.59
CA TYR A 601 -30.54 7.09 -17.87
C TYR A 601 -30.65 6.89 -16.35
N TYR A 602 -31.58 6.04 -15.91
CA TYR A 602 -31.72 5.66 -14.50
C TYR A 602 -30.74 4.56 -14.08
N SER A 603 -29.70 4.25 -14.86
CA SER A 603 -28.71 3.17 -14.61
C SER A 603 -29.31 1.75 -14.60
N GLY A 604 -30.48 1.59 -15.21
CA GLY A 604 -31.11 0.30 -15.45
C GLY A 604 -30.59 -0.39 -16.70
N ARG A 605 -31.20 -1.53 -17.03
CA ARG A 605 -30.91 -2.29 -18.27
C ARG A 605 -32.22 -2.79 -18.86
N VAL A 606 -32.28 -2.89 -20.18
CA VAL A 606 -33.41 -3.51 -20.89
C VAL A 606 -32.88 -4.48 -21.94
N ALA A 607 -33.55 -5.61 -22.11
CA ALA A 607 -33.23 -6.62 -23.11
C ALA A 607 -34.49 -7.37 -23.55
N LEU A 608 -34.41 -7.99 -24.72
CA LEU A 608 -35.38 -8.98 -25.15
C LEU A 608 -35.00 -10.35 -24.58
N ASP A 609 -35.94 -11.09 -24.02
CA ASP A 609 -35.74 -12.49 -23.65
C ASP A 609 -35.88 -13.37 -24.89
N THR A 610 -34.75 -13.67 -25.53
CA THR A 610 -34.67 -14.48 -26.75
C THR A 610 -34.98 -15.96 -26.53
N ASN A 611 -35.07 -16.42 -25.27
CA ASN A 611 -35.46 -17.80 -24.96
C ASN A 611 -36.99 -17.97 -24.90
N TYR A 612 -37.74 -16.87 -24.84
CA TYR A 612 -39.20 -16.91 -24.86
C TYR A 612 -39.71 -17.03 -26.30
N VAL A 613 -40.39 -18.14 -26.59
CA VAL A 613 -40.83 -18.52 -27.95
C VAL A 613 -42.34 -18.47 -28.17
N ALA A 614 -43.13 -18.24 -27.10
CA ALA A 614 -44.59 -18.20 -27.16
C ALA A 614 -45.15 -16.80 -27.48
N GLY A 615 -44.26 -15.84 -27.76
CA GLY A 615 -44.57 -14.46 -28.15
C GLY A 615 -43.37 -13.57 -27.92
N CYS A 616 -43.57 -12.32 -27.49
CA CYS A 616 -42.49 -11.40 -27.16
C CYS A 616 -42.37 -11.24 -25.64
N LYS A 617 -41.14 -11.19 -25.11
CA LYS A 617 -40.88 -10.84 -23.72
C LYS A 617 -39.75 -9.84 -23.61
N VAL A 618 -40.06 -8.66 -23.08
CA VAL A 618 -39.08 -7.62 -22.79
C VAL A 618 -38.82 -7.60 -21.29
N ALA A 619 -37.56 -7.75 -20.90
CA ALA A 619 -37.12 -7.72 -19.51
C ALA A 619 -36.32 -6.44 -19.24
N LEU A 620 -36.60 -5.79 -18.12
CA LEU A 620 -35.87 -4.63 -17.67
C LEU A 620 -35.52 -4.71 -16.18
N PHE A 621 -34.36 -4.18 -15.83
CA PHE A 621 -33.92 -3.95 -14.46
C PHE A 621 -33.95 -2.45 -14.19
N TRP A 622 -34.64 -2.04 -13.12
CA TRP A 622 -34.73 -0.65 -12.69
C TRP A 622 -34.15 -0.50 -11.27
N PRO A 623 -33.05 0.26 -11.09
CA PRO A 623 -32.43 0.40 -9.78
C PRO A 623 -33.25 1.33 -8.87
N SER A 624 -33.34 0.99 -7.59
CA SER A 624 -34.01 1.79 -6.57
C SER A 624 -33.20 1.79 -5.28
N LYS A 625 -32.86 3.00 -4.79
CA LYS A 625 -32.00 3.19 -3.60
C LYS A 625 -32.66 2.73 -2.30
N ASP A 626 -33.99 2.60 -2.29
CA ASP A 626 -34.76 2.28 -1.09
C ASP A 626 -34.90 0.76 -0.84
N ASN A 627 -34.36 -0.09 -1.71
CA ASN A 627 -34.52 -1.55 -1.62
C ASN A 627 -33.34 -2.26 -0.94
N THR A 628 -32.83 -1.70 0.15
CA THR A 628 -32.00 -2.43 1.13
C THR A 628 -32.88 -3.41 1.91
N PHE A 629 -33.07 -4.60 1.36
CA PHE A 629 -33.40 -5.85 2.05
C PHE A 629 -34.55 -5.80 3.10
N ASN A 630 -35.78 -6.04 2.64
CA ASN A 630 -36.77 -6.81 3.41
C ASN A 630 -36.83 -8.26 2.88
N LEU A 631 -35.67 -8.84 2.57
CA LEU A 631 -35.51 -10.23 2.13
C LEU A 631 -35.47 -11.16 3.35
N CYS A 632 -36.55 -11.14 4.14
CA CYS A 632 -36.85 -12.10 5.20
C CYS A 632 -38.35 -12.24 5.39
N LYS A 633 -39.09 -12.48 4.29
CA LYS A 633 -40.30 -13.30 4.26
C LYS A 633 -40.81 -13.40 2.84
N GLN A 634 -41.08 -14.64 2.45
CA GLN A 634 -41.76 -15.08 1.23
C GLN A 634 -40.88 -15.45 0.03
N VAL A 635 -40.97 -16.75 -0.23
CA VAL A 635 -40.65 -17.51 -1.43
C VAL A 635 -39.18 -17.82 -1.64
N GLY A 636 -38.79 -18.98 -1.10
CA GLY A 636 -37.58 -19.67 -1.50
C GLY A 636 -37.70 -20.17 -2.94
N VAL A 637 -36.79 -19.72 -3.79
CA VAL A 637 -36.35 -20.43 -4.98
C VAL A 637 -34.83 -20.25 -5.08
N THR A 638 -34.14 -21.38 -5.10
CA THR A 638 -32.69 -21.52 -5.27
C THR A 638 -32.31 -21.17 -6.71
N VAL A 639 -31.29 -20.33 -6.91
CA VAL A 639 -30.59 -20.17 -8.20
C VAL A 639 -29.58 -21.28 -8.36
#